data_AF-A0A7W9MS17-F1
#
_entry.id   AF-A0A7W9MS17-F1
#
_cell.length_a   1.000
_cell.length_b   1.000
_cell.length_c   1.000
_cell.angle_alpha   90.00
_cell.angle_beta   90.00
_cell.angle_gamma   90.00
#
_symmetry.space_group_name_H-M   'P 1'
#
loop_
_entity.id
_entity.type
_entity.pdbx_description
1 polymer ?
#
loop_
_entity_poly.entity_id
_entity_poly.type
_entity_poly.pdbx_seq_one_letter_code
_entity_poly.pdbx_strand_id
1 'polypeptide(L)'
;MRTGFKARRLTAVVGVAAAVFAGLPLAATASGSTTDAQAAPEAKVIPLQVTGPAASRFNLVVMGDGYTAAELPKFREQVDKHLNILWSIEPFKSYRNYLNVYAIEIPSPQSGVDCDPDLTSPKVDTPLSMGFWGGCNAGSVQRLLTVSSGAAASYADLVAGTTSTNRQILAIGNSDTYGGAGGSYATASGGNALSALITPHELGHSLGGLQDEYDYYARGDRGEPYVGPEPSSIHHTLLTEQQMLAEQKKWWRWLGDDSESGGKIGRFEAGQYAGSGIWRPSKHSMMKVLGYYFDQVSRERMTQRISSRATLFQASTPAGTVAGDQVVWLQTLHPASHELDVSWTLDGIELETSNARSLDLGTLDLAPGAHTLTAKIVDPTDFVRDPAVRASSALTATRTWTVDTSKSALAPAPAGEAVPAATAADAPAFTTSTATDHPVNADEVVYVETTQSDTDQPGVSWQLDGADVPNPGNDRDFDLSALNLTSRHTLTATVGTSTLSWTVDGVQAEVASTLSKPLLTVQKPTGPEYVYNDAFTMKLAATDDSPGYVVPEFRVDGDGWYNYYGWPTDANAPFKFTAEGTEIDQLVYGKLGVPRVVPWDDVPSGYGRHQVEYRAIDASGNIGDARRFAVTLLRPAPACTTTITGVRNGPLTVANGVTCLKNATINGPVSVGAGASLVATDTKISGPVRGVRAAQVHLLRTTVNGPVSLEAITGAAVVVGSTVSGPVSVTGARTAEPVVLAGNTVNGPLACSGNAAAPSNLQAPNKVAGPRSGQCARL
;
A
#
# COMPACT_ATOMS: atom_id res chain seq x y z
N MET A 1 45.56 -24.21 -32.20
CA MET A 1 46.90 -23.62 -32.43
C MET A 1 47.09 -22.50 -31.42
N ARG A 2 48.14 -22.63 -30.57
CA ARG A 2 48.93 -21.64 -29.79
C ARG A 2 48.34 -20.23 -29.56
N THR A 3 48.43 -19.54 -28.43
CA THR A 3 48.97 -19.65 -27.04
C THR A 3 48.63 -18.27 -26.44
N GLY A 4 48.21 -18.11 -25.18
CA GLY A 4 49.17 -17.87 -24.11
C GLY A 4 48.60 -17.03 -22.97
N PHE A 5 48.83 -17.54 -21.75
CA PHE A 5 48.65 -16.92 -20.43
C PHE A 5 49.37 -15.57 -20.27
N LYS A 6 48.87 -14.73 -19.36
CA LYS A 6 49.71 -14.02 -18.37
C LYS A 6 48.90 -13.49 -17.18
N ALA A 7 49.13 -14.10 -16.02
CA ALA A 7 48.87 -13.53 -14.71
C ALA A 7 50.07 -12.65 -14.28
N ARG A 8 49.84 -11.59 -13.49
CA ARG A 8 50.88 -10.94 -12.69
C ARG A 8 50.29 -10.41 -11.36
N ARG A 9 50.82 -10.95 -10.27
CA ARG A 9 50.91 -10.31 -8.94
C ARG A 9 52.11 -9.35 -8.93
N LEU A 10 52.09 -8.32 -8.08
CA LEU A 10 53.15 -7.90 -7.12
C LEU A 10 52.70 -6.57 -6.47
N THR A 11 52.44 -6.52 -5.16
CA THR A 11 53.34 -6.24 -4.02
C THR A 11 53.61 -4.74 -3.79
N ALA A 12 53.40 -4.35 -2.53
CA ALA A 12 53.47 -3.02 -1.93
C ALA A 12 54.86 -2.36 -1.91
N VAL A 13 54.89 -1.03 -1.77
CA VAL A 13 56.00 -0.28 -1.15
C VAL A 13 55.43 0.88 -0.33
N VAL A 14 55.81 0.89 0.96
CA VAL A 14 55.70 1.98 1.93
C VAL A 14 56.84 2.97 1.72
N GLY A 15 56.58 4.27 1.84
CA GLY A 15 57.61 5.32 1.86
C GLY A 15 57.17 6.53 2.68
N VAL A 16 57.63 6.57 3.93
CA VAL A 16 57.55 7.73 4.84
C VAL A 16 58.68 8.70 4.51
N ALA A 17 58.40 10.01 4.47
CA ALA A 17 59.38 11.05 4.83
C ALA A 17 58.67 12.36 5.20
N ALA A 18 58.88 12.78 6.44
CA ALA A 18 58.55 14.10 6.98
C ALA A 18 59.71 15.08 6.76
N ALA A 19 59.43 16.38 6.59
CA ALA A 19 60.25 17.46 7.13
C ALA A 19 59.54 18.83 7.05
N VAL A 20 59.50 19.47 8.21
CA VAL A 20 59.05 20.81 8.58
C VAL A 20 60.01 21.88 8.05
N PHE A 21 59.54 23.07 7.67
CA PHE A 21 60.16 24.35 8.09
C PHE A 21 59.19 25.53 7.98
N ALA A 22 59.29 26.37 9.01
CA ALA A 22 58.42 27.47 9.40
C ALA A 22 58.57 28.75 8.58
N GLY A 23 57.55 29.61 8.62
CA GLY A 23 57.61 30.99 8.13
C GLY A 23 56.30 31.75 8.29
N LEU A 24 56.10 32.36 9.47
CA LEU A 24 55.25 33.54 9.74
C LEU A 24 56.16 34.53 10.51
N PRO A 25 55.93 35.87 10.57
CA PRO A 25 54.60 36.52 10.59
C PRO A 25 54.50 37.94 9.93
N LEU A 26 53.32 38.55 10.13
CA LEU A 26 52.98 40.00 10.26
C LEU A 26 52.16 40.70 9.16
N ALA A 27 50.84 40.65 9.41
CA ALA A 27 49.93 41.79 9.66
C ALA A 27 49.73 42.88 8.60
N ALA A 28 48.51 42.89 8.04
CA ALA A 28 47.74 44.11 7.83
C ALA A 28 46.24 43.81 8.01
N THR A 29 45.64 44.47 9.00
CA THR A 29 44.23 44.41 9.36
C THR A 29 43.37 45.11 8.30
N ALA A 30 42.41 44.40 7.73
CA ALA A 30 41.24 45.01 7.09
C ALA A 30 39.99 44.42 7.74
N SER A 31 39.27 45.29 8.44
CA SER A 31 37.99 45.05 9.07
C SER A 31 36.96 44.64 8.00
N GLY A 32 36.70 43.34 7.89
CA GLY A 32 35.59 42.77 7.14
C GLY A 32 34.56 42.23 8.12
N SER A 33 33.34 42.74 8.02
CA SER A 33 32.14 42.34 8.74
C SER A 33 32.10 40.86 9.11
N THR A 34 31.95 40.56 10.39
CA THR A 34 31.40 39.30 10.88
C THR A 34 29.98 39.16 10.32
N THR A 35 29.85 38.54 9.15
CA THR A 35 28.62 37.78 8.89
C THR A 35 28.64 36.67 9.91
N ASP A 36 27.77 36.76 10.91
CA ASP A 36 27.43 35.62 11.74
C ASP A 36 27.14 34.46 10.77
N ALA A 37 28.07 33.51 10.70
CA ALA A 37 27.78 32.20 10.15
C ALA A 37 26.76 31.62 11.13
N GLN A 38 25.49 31.87 10.85
CA GLN A 38 24.38 31.27 11.57
C GLN A 38 24.64 29.77 11.51
N ALA A 39 25.06 29.19 12.64
CA ALA A 39 25.33 27.77 12.73
C ALA A 39 24.13 27.04 12.15
N ALA A 40 24.37 26.09 11.24
CA ALA A 40 23.30 25.25 10.71
C ALA A 40 22.53 24.67 11.91
N PRO A 41 21.19 24.78 11.93
CA PRO A 41 20.42 24.35 13.08
C PRO A 41 20.70 22.87 13.37
N GLU A 42 20.91 22.56 14.64
CA GLU A 42 21.19 21.19 15.10
C GLU A 42 20.03 20.25 14.76
N ALA A 43 20.34 18.99 14.50
CA ALA A 43 19.33 17.97 14.24
C ALA A 43 18.41 17.79 15.45
N LYS A 44 17.12 17.52 15.20
CA LYS A 44 16.12 17.36 16.27
C LYS A 44 15.44 16.01 16.18
N VAL A 45 15.34 15.31 17.30
CA VAL A 45 14.54 14.08 17.44
C VAL A 45 13.11 14.48 17.81
N ILE A 46 12.17 14.09 16.96
CA ILE A 46 10.73 14.33 17.13
C ILE A 46 10.05 12.97 17.31
N PRO A 47 9.53 12.65 18.51
CA PRO A 47 8.70 11.46 18.67
C PRO A 47 7.40 11.67 17.89
N LEU A 48 7.09 10.74 16.99
CA LEU A 48 5.83 10.73 16.24
C LEU A 48 4.85 9.71 16.83
N GLN A 49 5.37 8.62 17.38
CA GLN A 49 4.59 7.61 18.10
C GLN A 49 5.49 6.95 19.14
N VAL A 50 5.10 6.92 20.41
CA VAL A 50 5.85 6.23 21.48
C VAL A 50 4.89 5.37 22.27
N THR A 51 4.99 4.06 22.11
CA THR A 51 4.09 3.06 22.70
C THR A 51 4.72 2.32 23.86
N GLY A 52 5.94 2.70 24.24
CA GLY A 52 6.68 2.17 25.38
C GLY A 52 8.17 2.48 25.31
N PRO A 53 8.95 2.01 26.31
CA PRO A 53 10.40 2.22 26.34
C PRO A 53 11.08 1.72 25.07
N ALA A 54 11.97 2.53 24.49
CA ALA A 54 12.66 2.20 23.23
C ALA A 54 13.42 0.85 23.30
N ALA A 55 13.91 0.46 24.47
CA ALA A 55 14.62 -0.80 24.66
C ALA A 55 13.74 -2.05 24.49
N SER A 56 12.42 -1.96 24.71
CA SER A 56 11.47 -3.08 24.62
C SER A 56 10.52 -2.99 23.41
N ARG A 57 10.74 -2.00 22.53
CA ARG A 57 9.96 -1.77 21.30
C ARG A 57 10.80 -1.96 20.06
N PHE A 58 10.12 -2.23 18.95
CA PHE A 58 10.71 -1.98 17.64
C PHE A 58 10.72 -0.45 17.41
N ASN A 59 11.82 0.12 16.95
CA ASN A 59 11.95 1.55 16.71
C ASN A 59 12.16 1.81 15.21
N LEU A 60 11.23 2.51 14.58
CA LEU A 60 11.40 3.05 13.24
C LEU A 60 11.93 4.48 13.36
N VAL A 61 13.15 4.70 12.87
CA VAL A 61 13.78 6.02 12.85
C VAL A 61 13.77 6.55 11.42
N VAL A 62 12.96 7.58 11.20
CA VAL A 62 12.79 8.25 9.92
C VAL A 62 13.67 9.51 9.90
N MET A 63 14.41 9.77 8.83
CA MET A 63 15.26 10.95 8.73
C MET A 63 15.18 11.59 7.36
N GLY A 64 15.20 12.92 7.33
CA GLY A 64 15.16 13.69 6.09
C GLY A 64 16.57 14.07 5.62
N ASP A 65 16.81 14.03 4.32
CA ASP A 65 17.99 14.62 3.67
C ASP A 65 17.59 15.53 2.51
N GLY A 66 18.34 16.61 2.30
CA GLY A 66 18.05 17.57 1.24
C GLY A 66 16.89 18.52 1.55
N TYR A 67 16.38 18.55 2.78
CA TYR A 67 15.38 19.53 3.23
C TYR A 67 16.10 20.65 3.98
N THR A 68 16.04 21.86 3.44
CA THR A 68 16.51 23.05 4.18
C THR A 68 15.65 23.30 5.42
N ALA A 69 16.10 24.16 6.33
CA ALA A 69 15.33 24.52 7.52
C ALA A 69 13.90 25.03 7.18
N ALA A 70 13.74 25.71 6.04
CA ALA A 70 12.45 26.20 5.55
C ALA A 70 11.56 25.09 4.96
N GLU A 71 12.15 23.94 4.60
CA GLU A 71 11.45 22.80 3.99
C GLU A 71 11.17 21.67 4.98
N LEU A 72 11.58 21.78 6.24
CA LEU A 72 11.21 20.81 7.28
C LEU A 72 9.69 20.61 7.42
N PRO A 73 8.81 21.62 7.22
CA PRO A 73 7.37 21.37 7.14
C PRO A 73 6.98 20.42 5.99
N LYS A 74 7.63 20.51 4.83
CA LYS A 74 7.43 19.59 3.69
C LYS A 74 7.88 18.18 4.07
N PHE A 75 9.03 18.04 4.75
CA PHE A 75 9.48 16.75 5.28
C PHE A 75 8.44 16.12 6.22
N ARG A 76 7.88 16.89 7.15
CA ARG A 76 6.83 16.39 8.07
C ARG A 76 5.59 15.92 7.32
N GLU A 77 5.11 16.67 6.34
CA GLU A 77 3.96 16.29 5.50
C GLU A 77 4.23 14.97 4.75
N GLN A 78 5.44 14.80 4.22
CA GLN A 78 5.83 13.58 3.54
C GLN A 78 5.97 12.41 4.51
N VAL A 79 6.56 12.60 5.69
CA VAL A 79 6.60 11.57 6.73
C VAL A 79 5.20 11.15 7.14
N ASP A 80 4.28 12.10 7.36
CA ASP A 80 2.88 11.81 7.67
C ASP A 80 2.22 10.95 6.57
N LYS A 81 2.36 11.33 5.30
CA LYS A 81 1.85 10.53 4.18
C LYS A 81 2.45 9.12 4.13
N HIS A 82 3.76 8.99 4.34
CA HIS A 82 4.44 7.69 4.33
C HIS A 82 3.96 6.79 5.47
N LEU A 83 3.79 7.35 6.67
CA LEU A 83 3.30 6.61 7.84
C LEU A 83 1.84 6.19 7.67
N ASN A 84 0.96 7.07 7.21
CA ASN A 84 -0.45 6.72 6.99
C ASN A 84 -0.61 5.60 5.94
N ILE A 85 0.18 5.60 4.86
CA ILE A 85 0.21 4.48 3.90
C ILE A 85 0.81 3.22 4.54
N LEU A 86 1.84 3.34 5.37
CA LEU A 86 2.40 2.17 6.07
C LEU A 86 1.36 1.55 7.02
N TRP A 87 0.61 2.37 7.76
CA TRP A 87 -0.44 1.95 8.69
C TRP A 87 -1.70 1.43 8.02
N SER A 88 -1.86 1.62 6.71
CA SER A 88 -2.96 1.01 5.94
C SER A 88 -2.61 -0.39 5.41
N ILE A 89 -1.38 -0.88 5.66
CA ILE A 89 -0.86 -2.13 5.09
C ILE A 89 -0.55 -3.13 6.20
N GLU A 90 -1.02 -4.37 6.07
CA GLU A 90 -0.63 -5.44 6.98
C GLU A 90 0.80 -5.93 6.73
N PRO A 91 1.57 -6.27 7.77
CA PRO A 91 1.19 -6.35 9.19
C PRO A 91 1.46 -5.06 10.00
N PHE A 92 1.90 -3.97 9.35
CA PHE A 92 2.21 -2.72 10.06
C PHE A 92 0.96 -2.12 10.73
N LYS A 93 -0.22 -2.25 10.10
CA LYS A 93 -1.50 -1.89 10.68
C LYS A 93 -1.75 -2.61 12.01
N SER A 94 -1.81 -3.93 11.99
CA SER A 94 -2.10 -4.76 13.18
C SER A 94 -1.05 -4.61 14.29
N TYR A 95 0.22 -4.40 13.94
CA TYR A 95 1.32 -4.34 14.90
C TYR A 95 1.79 -2.91 15.21
N ARG A 96 1.01 -1.88 14.87
CA ARG A 96 1.41 -0.47 15.07
C ARG A 96 1.88 -0.17 16.49
N ASN A 97 1.26 -0.78 17.49
CA ASN A 97 1.59 -0.60 18.91
C ASN A 97 2.92 -1.26 19.34
N TYR A 98 3.53 -2.09 18.49
CA TYR A 98 4.86 -2.66 18.74
C TYR A 98 5.98 -1.66 18.38
N LEU A 99 5.62 -0.60 17.65
CA LEU A 99 6.54 0.37 17.10
C LEU A 99 6.54 1.67 17.90
N ASN A 100 7.74 2.14 18.22
CA ASN A 100 7.99 3.56 18.35
C ASN A 100 8.42 4.13 17.00
N VAL A 101 7.98 5.35 16.69
CA VAL A 101 8.39 6.10 15.51
C VAL A 101 8.99 7.43 15.93
N TYR A 102 10.20 7.68 15.44
CA TYR A 102 10.92 8.94 15.65
C TYR A 102 11.28 9.53 14.30
N ALA A 103 10.97 10.81 14.07
CA ALA A 103 11.55 11.58 12.99
C ALA A 103 12.80 12.30 13.47
N ILE A 104 13.85 12.33 12.65
CA ILE A 104 15.03 13.15 12.85
C ILE A 104 15.02 14.25 11.79
N GLU A 105 14.75 15.47 12.24
CA GLU A 105 14.81 16.65 11.40
C GLU A 105 16.26 17.09 11.29
N ILE A 106 16.82 16.97 10.09
CA ILE A 106 18.21 17.32 9.81
C ILE A 106 18.22 18.46 8.77
N PRO A 107 18.37 19.72 9.20
CA PRO A 107 18.40 20.85 8.28
C PRO A 107 19.58 20.73 7.31
N SER A 108 19.29 20.57 6.02
CA SER A 108 20.31 20.52 4.97
C SER A 108 20.72 21.93 4.55
N PRO A 109 22.02 22.20 4.31
CA PRO A 109 22.48 23.47 3.77
C PRO A 109 21.91 23.78 2.38
N GLN A 110 21.66 22.74 1.58
CA GLN A 110 21.11 22.85 0.24
C GLN A 110 19.88 21.95 0.09
N SER A 111 18.95 22.40 -0.77
CA SER A 111 17.76 21.62 -1.14
C SER A 111 18.12 20.58 -2.20
N GLY A 112 17.51 19.40 -2.12
CA GLY A 112 17.65 18.33 -3.11
C GLY A 112 18.62 17.23 -2.69
N VAL A 113 18.83 16.25 -3.58
CA VAL A 113 19.78 15.16 -3.41
C VAL A 113 20.73 15.09 -4.61
N ASP A 114 21.85 14.37 -4.47
CA ASP A 114 22.86 14.26 -5.51
C ASP A 114 22.32 13.57 -6.80
N CYS A 115 22.73 14.10 -7.96
CA CYS A 115 22.45 13.54 -9.30
C CYS A 115 20.96 13.34 -9.60
N ASP A 116 20.16 14.33 -9.23
CA ASP A 116 18.72 14.40 -9.42
C ASP A 116 18.33 15.54 -10.38
N PRO A 117 17.55 15.31 -11.46
CA PRO A 117 16.99 14.02 -11.91
C PRO A 117 17.95 13.13 -12.71
N ASP A 118 19.13 13.64 -13.08
CA ASP A 118 20.09 12.91 -13.90
C ASP A 118 21.56 13.10 -13.48
N LEU A 119 22.46 12.28 -14.03
CA LEU A 119 23.90 12.26 -13.70
C LEU A 119 24.62 13.58 -14.00
N THR A 120 24.05 14.47 -14.79
CA THR A 120 24.63 15.78 -15.11
C THR A 120 24.19 16.88 -14.14
N SER A 121 23.18 16.61 -13.30
CA SER A 121 22.77 17.51 -12.22
C SER A 121 23.91 17.78 -11.24
N PRO A 122 23.98 18.98 -10.67
CA PRO A 122 24.99 19.31 -9.66
C PRO A 122 24.81 18.45 -8.42
N LYS A 123 25.93 18.17 -7.75
CA LYS A 123 25.92 17.63 -6.40
C LYS A 123 25.57 18.73 -5.41
N VAL A 124 24.89 18.36 -4.33
CA VAL A 124 24.47 19.23 -3.25
C VAL A 124 25.02 18.73 -1.93
N ASP A 125 25.44 19.65 -1.06
CA ASP A 125 25.95 19.32 0.26
C ASP A 125 24.79 19.04 1.21
N THR A 126 24.63 17.76 1.58
CA THR A 126 23.57 17.29 2.46
C THR A 126 24.13 16.40 3.58
N PRO A 127 23.56 16.47 4.80
CA PRO A 127 24.07 15.75 5.97
C PRO A 127 24.13 14.22 5.85
N LEU A 128 23.24 13.60 5.06
CA LEU A 128 23.23 12.15 4.85
C LEU A 128 23.82 11.74 3.49
N SER A 129 24.23 12.72 2.66
CA SER A 129 24.80 12.51 1.32
C SER A 129 23.94 11.59 0.46
N MET A 130 22.61 11.78 0.49
CA MET A 130 21.71 11.02 -0.36
C MET A 130 21.92 11.37 -1.83
N GLY A 131 21.85 10.35 -2.69
CA GLY A 131 22.03 10.53 -4.13
C GLY A 131 21.53 9.35 -4.95
N PHE A 132 20.98 9.64 -6.12
CA PHE A 132 20.57 8.64 -7.10
C PHE A 132 21.77 7.96 -7.76
N TRP A 133 21.51 6.95 -8.59
CA TRP A 133 22.55 6.19 -9.28
C TRP A 133 23.56 5.54 -8.32
N GLY A 134 23.14 5.16 -7.11
CA GLY A 134 24.04 4.62 -6.09
C GLY A 134 25.17 5.57 -5.72
N GLY A 135 24.87 6.86 -5.56
CA GLY A 135 25.86 7.90 -5.27
C GLY A 135 26.56 8.44 -6.52
N CYS A 136 25.78 8.78 -7.56
CA CYS A 136 26.25 9.32 -8.83
C CYS A 136 27.15 8.38 -9.66
N ASN A 137 26.93 7.06 -9.58
CA ASN A 137 27.65 6.08 -10.38
C ASN A 137 26.90 5.78 -11.69
N ALA A 138 27.47 6.17 -12.82
CA ALA A 138 26.90 5.93 -14.15
C ALA A 138 26.70 4.45 -14.52
N GLY A 139 27.34 3.52 -13.81
CA GLY A 139 27.14 2.07 -13.97
C GLY A 139 26.02 1.49 -13.09
N SER A 140 25.35 2.30 -12.27
CA SER A 140 24.23 1.89 -11.42
C SER A 140 22.89 2.15 -12.11
N VAL A 141 21.81 1.58 -11.58
CA VAL A 141 20.46 1.91 -12.02
C VAL A 141 20.04 3.28 -11.46
N GLN A 142 19.42 4.13 -12.29
CA GLN A 142 19.02 5.50 -11.93
C GLN A 142 18.28 5.59 -10.60
N ARG A 143 17.24 4.75 -10.43
CA ARG A 143 16.32 4.76 -9.28
C ARG A 143 16.96 4.39 -7.93
N LEU A 144 18.21 3.95 -7.92
CA LEU A 144 18.91 3.53 -6.69
C LEU A 144 19.32 4.77 -5.88
N LEU A 145 18.45 5.19 -4.97
CA LEU A 145 18.69 6.31 -4.05
C LEU A 145 19.42 5.79 -2.81
N THR A 146 20.69 6.12 -2.63
CA THR A 146 21.48 5.62 -1.49
C THR A 146 21.64 6.68 -0.41
N VAL A 147 22.08 6.26 0.78
CA VAL A 147 22.35 7.11 1.94
C VAL A 147 23.70 6.75 2.57
N SER A 148 24.40 7.71 3.15
CA SER A 148 25.62 7.45 3.94
C SER A 148 25.28 6.66 5.20
N SER A 149 25.71 5.40 5.26
CA SER A 149 25.38 4.53 6.38
C SER A 149 25.94 5.02 7.72
N GLY A 150 27.15 5.60 7.71
CA GLY A 150 27.78 6.15 8.90
C GLY A 150 27.03 7.35 9.46
N ALA A 151 26.67 8.30 8.59
CA ALA A 151 25.90 9.47 8.99
C ALA A 151 24.51 9.08 9.51
N ALA A 152 23.81 8.21 8.77
CA ALA A 152 22.49 7.71 9.17
C ALA A 152 22.53 7.02 10.55
N ALA A 153 23.54 6.18 10.81
CA ALA A 153 23.71 5.56 12.12
C ALA A 153 23.96 6.60 13.22
N SER A 154 24.86 7.57 12.99
CA SER A 154 25.18 8.61 13.98
C SER A 154 23.96 9.48 14.34
N TYR A 155 23.14 9.88 13.36
CA TYR A 155 21.91 10.60 13.65
C TYR A 155 20.90 9.73 14.37
N ALA A 156 20.74 8.48 13.95
CA ALA A 156 19.80 7.56 14.60
C ALA A 156 20.18 7.26 16.07
N ASP A 157 21.45 7.33 16.43
CA ASP A 157 21.93 7.16 17.81
C ASP A 157 21.57 8.33 18.73
N LEU A 158 21.04 9.44 18.20
CA LEU A 158 20.41 10.50 19.00
C LEU A 158 19.13 10.01 19.71
N VAL A 159 18.51 8.92 19.23
CA VAL A 159 17.33 8.32 19.86
C VAL A 159 17.77 7.37 20.97
N ALA A 160 17.75 7.85 22.21
CA ALA A 160 18.16 7.09 23.39
C ALA A 160 17.38 5.78 23.55
N GLY A 161 18.07 4.71 23.95
CA GLY A 161 17.48 3.38 24.16
C GLY A 161 17.27 2.55 22.89
N THR A 162 17.55 3.12 21.70
CA THR A 162 17.59 2.35 20.45
C THR A 162 18.95 1.70 20.25
N THR A 163 18.97 0.58 19.53
CA THR A 163 20.15 -0.21 19.18
C THR A 163 19.97 -0.74 17.76
N SER A 164 21.04 -1.22 17.13
CA SER A 164 20.94 -1.81 15.78
C SER A 164 20.05 -3.06 15.70
N THR A 165 19.76 -3.72 16.83
CA THR A 165 18.92 -4.94 16.85
C THR A 165 17.43 -4.65 16.97
N ASN A 166 17.06 -3.52 17.58
CA ASN A 166 15.65 -3.10 17.76
C ASN A 166 15.29 -1.86 16.93
N ARG A 167 16.15 -1.41 16.00
CA ARG A 167 15.95 -0.24 15.15
C ARG A 167 15.91 -0.58 13.66
N GLN A 168 15.03 0.07 12.91
CA GLN A 168 15.09 0.20 11.45
C GLN A 168 15.26 1.67 11.08
N ILE A 169 16.12 1.95 10.12
CA ILE A 169 16.28 3.30 9.57
C ILE A 169 15.56 3.40 8.23
N LEU A 170 14.82 4.49 8.06
CA LEU A 170 14.26 4.97 6.80
C LEU A 170 14.78 6.39 6.53
N ALA A 171 15.49 6.59 5.41
CA ALA A 171 15.92 7.91 4.98
C ALA A 171 15.05 8.41 3.81
N ILE A 172 14.49 9.61 3.93
CA ILE A 172 13.66 10.24 2.90
C ILE A 172 14.45 11.39 2.27
N GLY A 173 14.68 11.35 0.96
CA GLY A 173 15.36 12.42 0.22
C GLY A 173 14.37 13.42 -0.37
N ASN A 174 14.67 14.72 -0.28
CA ASN A 174 13.87 15.80 -0.91
C ASN A 174 13.98 15.74 -2.45
N SER A 175 13.16 14.90 -3.08
CA SER A 175 13.16 14.70 -4.53
C SER A 175 11.78 14.25 -5.02
N ASP A 176 11.38 14.72 -6.20
CA ASP A 176 10.19 14.26 -6.93
C ASP A 176 10.51 13.11 -7.91
N THR A 177 11.80 12.79 -8.10
CA THR A 177 12.26 11.68 -8.94
C THR A 177 11.97 10.35 -8.27
N TYR A 178 11.43 9.40 -9.04
CA TYR A 178 11.16 8.06 -8.54
C TYR A 178 12.45 7.33 -8.15
N GLY A 179 12.54 6.92 -6.89
CA GLY A 179 13.52 5.95 -6.45
C GLY A 179 13.60 5.75 -4.95
N GLY A 180 14.38 4.73 -4.60
CA GLY A 180 14.52 4.15 -3.28
C GLY A 180 15.52 3.00 -3.34
N ALA A 181 15.86 2.47 -2.17
CA ALA A 181 16.73 1.33 -2.02
C ALA A 181 16.47 0.61 -0.70
N GLY A 182 16.58 -0.71 -0.76
CA GLY A 182 16.47 -1.61 0.37
C GLY A 182 17.79 -2.33 0.59
N GLY A 183 18.16 -2.51 1.85
CA GLY A 183 19.45 -3.08 2.24
C GLY A 183 19.55 -3.17 3.75
N SER A 184 20.61 -2.65 4.36
CA SER A 184 20.59 -2.47 5.83
C SER A 184 19.60 -1.38 6.25
N TYR A 185 19.47 -0.32 5.44
CA TYR A 185 18.54 0.80 5.63
C TYR A 185 17.62 0.92 4.43
N ALA A 186 16.41 1.39 4.67
CA ALA A 186 15.47 1.72 3.62
C ALA A 186 15.66 3.19 3.23
N THR A 187 15.51 3.50 1.94
CA THR A 187 15.46 4.88 1.44
C THR A 187 14.27 5.08 0.52
N ALA A 188 13.75 6.31 0.46
CA ALA A 188 12.76 6.69 -0.52
C ALA A 188 12.95 8.16 -0.92
N SER A 189 12.67 8.48 -2.18
CA SER A 189 12.31 9.86 -2.57
C SER A 189 11.07 10.29 -1.78
N GLY A 190 10.93 11.57 -1.41
CA GLY A 190 9.78 12.05 -0.62
C GLY A 190 8.62 12.63 -1.44
N GLY A 191 8.89 13.14 -2.65
CA GLY A 191 7.93 13.94 -3.42
C GLY A 191 7.29 13.25 -4.63
N ASN A 192 7.83 12.09 -5.05
CA ASN A 192 7.27 11.34 -6.18
C ASN A 192 5.83 10.83 -5.90
N ALA A 193 4.99 10.67 -6.93
CA ALA A 193 3.63 10.14 -6.76
C ALA A 193 3.60 8.78 -6.05
N LEU A 194 4.55 7.90 -6.36
CA LEU A 194 4.70 6.55 -5.79
C LEU A 194 5.53 6.52 -4.50
N SER A 195 6.09 7.66 -4.08
CA SER A 195 7.09 7.79 -3.00
C SER A 195 6.70 7.03 -1.71
N ALA A 196 5.50 7.27 -1.19
CA ALA A 196 5.05 6.63 0.03
C ALA A 196 4.82 5.11 -0.11
N LEU A 197 4.61 4.61 -1.32
CA LEU A 197 4.52 3.17 -1.62
C LEU A 197 5.91 2.51 -1.74
N ILE A 198 6.97 3.29 -1.94
CA ILE A 198 8.36 2.78 -1.92
C ILE A 198 8.72 2.33 -0.49
N THR A 199 8.33 3.10 0.54
CA THR A 199 8.65 2.77 1.94
C THR A 199 8.31 1.33 2.36
N PRO A 200 7.08 0.81 2.19
CA PRO A 200 6.79 -0.57 2.56
C PRO A 200 7.61 -1.58 1.75
N HIS A 201 7.83 -1.36 0.45
CA HIS A 201 8.68 -2.22 -0.38
C HIS A 201 10.13 -2.28 0.14
N GLU A 202 10.75 -1.14 0.42
CA GLU A 202 12.14 -1.09 0.88
C GLU A 202 12.32 -1.57 2.33
N LEU A 203 11.27 -1.45 3.16
CA LEU A 203 11.20 -2.12 4.45
C LEU A 203 11.05 -3.64 4.29
N GLY A 204 10.37 -4.11 3.24
CA GLY A 204 10.35 -5.53 2.86
C GLY A 204 11.75 -6.11 2.69
N HIS A 205 12.65 -5.37 2.05
CA HIS A 205 14.07 -5.74 2.00
C HIS A 205 14.77 -5.55 3.34
N SER A 206 14.68 -4.36 3.93
CA SER A 206 15.58 -3.96 5.01
C SER A 206 15.25 -4.57 6.37
N LEU A 207 13.96 -4.78 6.61
CA LEU A 207 13.44 -5.47 7.79
C LEU A 207 13.13 -6.94 7.49
N GLY A 208 12.43 -7.19 6.38
CA GLY A 208 11.94 -8.52 5.99
C GLY A 208 13.05 -9.46 5.51
N GLY A 209 14.10 -8.92 4.88
CA GLY A 209 15.04 -9.69 4.09
C GLY A 209 14.37 -10.38 2.90
N LEU A 210 13.29 -9.78 2.37
CA LEU A 210 12.62 -10.21 1.14
C LEU A 210 13.48 -9.82 -0.07
N GLN A 211 13.26 -10.50 -1.19
CA GLN A 211 13.90 -10.25 -2.48
C GLN A 211 12.88 -9.71 -3.48
N ASP A 212 13.35 -9.11 -4.55
CA ASP A 212 12.46 -8.63 -5.60
C ASP A 212 11.79 -9.77 -6.37
N GLU A 213 10.50 -9.60 -6.63
CA GLU A 213 9.64 -10.54 -7.37
C GLU A 213 9.39 -10.09 -8.82
N TYR A 214 9.94 -8.95 -9.22
CA TYR A 214 9.96 -8.50 -10.60
C TYR A 214 11.09 -9.18 -11.42
N ASP A 215 10.92 -9.18 -12.73
CA ASP A 215 11.61 -10.05 -13.68
C ASP A 215 12.61 -9.31 -14.58
N TYR A 216 13.13 -8.19 -14.08
CA TYR A 216 14.10 -7.33 -14.75
C TYR A 216 15.02 -6.69 -13.71
N TYR A 217 16.28 -6.41 -14.04
CA TYR A 217 17.16 -5.62 -13.15
C TYR A 217 17.08 -4.13 -13.52
N ALA A 218 17.35 -3.83 -14.78
CA ALA A 218 17.10 -2.54 -15.41
C ALA A 218 15.75 -2.57 -16.12
N ARG A 219 15.00 -1.45 -16.09
CA ARG A 219 13.71 -1.38 -16.79
C ARG A 219 13.96 -1.45 -18.30
N GLY A 220 13.06 -2.11 -19.04
CA GLY A 220 13.17 -2.29 -20.49
C GLY A 220 13.90 -3.56 -20.91
N ASP A 221 14.66 -4.17 -20.00
CA ASP A 221 15.42 -5.39 -20.26
C ASP A 221 14.85 -6.55 -19.45
N ARG A 222 14.15 -7.48 -20.13
CA ARG A 222 13.69 -8.71 -19.49
C ARG A 222 14.89 -9.52 -19.02
N GLY A 223 14.82 -10.03 -17.80
CA GLY A 223 15.85 -10.86 -17.21
C GLY A 223 16.13 -12.14 -17.99
N GLU A 224 17.40 -12.54 -18.03
CA GLU A 224 17.79 -13.87 -18.51
C GLU A 224 17.14 -14.98 -17.65
N PRO A 225 16.97 -16.20 -18.19
CA PRO A 225 16.47 -17.33 -17.42
C PRO A 225 17.34 -17.63 -16.20
N TYR A 226 16.70 -17.97 -15.07
CA TYR A 226 17.42 -18.39 -13.88
C TYR A 226 18.05 -19.78 -14.09
N VAL A 227 19.37 -19.88 -13.85
CA VAL A 227 20.16 -21.12 -14.01
C VAL A 227 20.83 -21.59 -12.71
N GLY A 228 20.49 -20.94 -11.59
CA GLY A 228 21.06 -21.26 -10.28
C GLY A 228 20.41 -22.47 -9.61
N PRO A 229 20.91 -22.86 -8.42
CA PRO A 229 20.26 -23.86 -7.57
C PRO A 229 18.96 -23.30 -6.96
N GLU A 230 18.24 -24.14 -6.19
CA GLU A 230 17.10 -23.69 -5.39
C GLU A 230 17.45 -22.43 -4.57
N PRO A 231 16.74 -21.30 -4.78
CA PRO A 231 17.07 -20.05 -4.09
C PRO A 231 16.99 -20.18 -2.57
N SER A 232 17.83 -19.44 -1.83
CA SER A 232 17.69 -19.31 -0.37
C SER A 232 16.53 -18.39 0.05
N SER A 233 16.02 -17.60 -0.90
CA SER A 233 14.81 -16.79 -0.78
C SER A 233 13.62 -17.62 -0.29
N ILE A 234 12.83 -17.05 0.63
CA ILE A 234 11.65 -17.72 1.20
C ILE A 234 10.45 -17.74 0.24
N HIS A 235 10.44 -16.81 -0.72
CA HIS A 235 9.33 -16.51 -1.63
C HIS A 235 9.76 -16.65 -3.09
N HIS A 236 10.82 -17.42 -3.34
CA HIS A 236 11.19 -17.89 -4.67
C HIS A 236 11.58 -19.37 -4.64
N THR A 237 11.21 -20.12 -5.69
CA THR A 237 11.42 -21.57 -5.73
C THR A 237 11.63 -22.09 -7.15
N LEU A 238 12.27 -23.25 -7.29
CA LEU A 238 12.26 -24.09 -8.51
C LEU A 238 11.28 -25.27 -8.39
N LEU A 239 10.84 -25.56 -7.16
CA LEU A 239 9.96 -26.69 -6.83
C LEU A 239 8.58 -26.51 -7.46
N THR A 240 7.94 -27.61 -7.88
CA THR A 240 6.51 -27.60 -8.21
C THR A 240 5.66 -27.45 -6.95
N GLU A 241 4.40 -27.05 -7.10
CA GLU A 241 3.46 -27.00 -5.97
C GLU A 241 3.33 -28.37 -5.28
N GLN A 242 3.32 -29.46 -6.06
CA GLN A 242 3.31 -30.82 -5.54
C GLN A 242 4.58 -31.14 -4.73
N GLN A 243 5.76 -30.73 -5.20
CA GLN A 243 7.01 -30.90 -4.45
C GLN A 243 7.03 -30.07 -3.17
N MET A 244 6.56 -28.81 -3.21
CA MET A 244 6.44 -27.98 -2.01
C MET A 244 5.55 -28.63 -0.95
N LEU A 245 4.41 -29.19 -1.35
CA LEU A 245 3.50 -29.92 -0.46
C LEU A 245 4.14 -31.21 0.07
N ALA A 246 4.72 -32.03 -0.80
CA ALA A 246 5.29 -33.33 -0.43
C ALA A 246 6.53 -33.20 0.48
N GLU A 247 7.36 -32.18 0.24
CA GLU A 247 8.59 -31.92 0.99
C GLU A 247 8.39 -30.92 2.14
N GLN A 248 7.20 -30.31 2.26
CA GLN A 248 6.88 -29.26 3.24
C GLN A 248 7.88 -28.09 3.21
N LYS A 249 8.22 -27.61 2.00
CA LYS A 249 9.18 -26.52 1.78
C LYS A 249 8.52 -25.24 1.29
N LYS A 250 9.22 -24.12 1.49
CA LYS A 250 8.81 -22.78 1.02
C LYS A 250 7.43 -22.41 1.60
N TRP A 251 6.51 -21.94 0.77
CA TRP A 251 5.18 -21.47 1.19
C TRP A 251 4.09 -22.53 1.07
N TRP A 252 4.42 -23.82 1.19
CA TRP A 252 3.45 -24.91 1.08
C TRP A 252 2.21 -24.74 1.98
N ARG A 253 2.35 -24.08 3.15
CA ARG A 253 1.26 -23.78 4.10
C ARG A 253 0.25 -22.77 3.58
N TRP A 254 0.57 -22.02 2.53
CA TRP A 254 -0.26 -20.97 1.96
C TRP A 254 -0.81 -21.33 0.57
N LEU A 255 -0.39 -22.45 -0.03
CA LEU A 255 -0.86 -22.83 -1.37
C LEU A 255 -2.39 -22.95 -1.42
N GLY A 256 -3.02 -22.22 -2.35
CA GLY A 256 -4.47 -22.20 -2.55
C GLY A 256 -5.22 -21.11 -1.78
N ASP A 257 -4.56 -20.40 -0.87
CA ASP A 257 -5.18 -19.31 -0.11
C ASP A 257 -5.36 -18.05 -0.97
N ASP A 258 -6.33 -17.22 -0.60
CA ASP A 258 -6.51 -15.91 -1.24
C ASP A 258 -5.32 -15.00 -0.95
N SER A 259 -4.79 -14.38 -2.00
CA SER A 259 -3.78 -13.34 -1.87
C SER A 259 -4.40 -12.01 -1.51
N GLU A 260 -3.87 -11.34 -0.48
CA GLU A 260 -4.29 -9.99 -0.11
C GLU A 260 -3.99 -8.99 -1.26
N SER A 261 -2.99 -9.33 -2.08
CA SER A 261 -2.64 -8.62 -3.31
C SER A 261 -3.49 -9.02 -4.54
N GLY A 262 -4.43 -9.96 -4.39
CA GLY A 262 -5.29 -10.45 -5.46
C GLY A 262 -4.94 -11.83 -5.99
N GLY A 263 -5.97 -12.61 -6.31
CA GLY A 263 -5.84 -13.99 -6.80
C GLY A 263 -5.56 -15.00 -5.69
N LYS A 264 -4.95 -16.13 -6.04
CA LYS A 264 -4.57 -17.20 -5.10
C LYS A 264 -3.05 -17.32 -4.98
N ILE A 265 -2.58 -17.74 -3.81
CA ILE A 265 -1.19 -18.18 -3.62
C ILE A 265 -0.99 -19.51 -4.36
N GLY A 266 0.07 -19.56 -5.15
CA GLY A 266 0.42 -20.68 -6.02
C GLY A 266 1.88 -20.57 -6.44
N ARG A 267 2.13 -20.79 -7.73
CA ARG A 267 3.47 -20.70 -8.30
C ARG A 267 3.47 -19.95 -9.63
N PHE A 268 3.94 -18.69 -9.62
CA PHE A 268 3.94 -17.79 -10.78
C PHE A 268 5.36 -17.59 -11.30
N GLU A 269 5.59 -17.81 -12.60
CA GLU A 269 6.94 -17.75 -13.17
C GLU A 269 7.50 -16.31 -13.17
N ALA A 270 8.82 -16.23 -13.07
CA ALA A 270 9.67 -15.05 -13.00
C ALA A 270 9.74 -14.37 -11.62
N GLY A 271 10.90 -13.77 -11.34
CA GLY A 271 11.27 -13.16 -10.05
C GLY A 271 12.80 -13.14 -9.88
N GLN A 272 13.31 -12.49 -8.83
CA GLN A 272 14.75 -12.25 -8.64
C GLN A 272 15.45 -11.72 -9.90
N TYR A 273 14.81 -10.79 -10.61
CA TYR A 273 15.28 -10.20 -11.86
C TYR A 273 15.42 -11.17 -13.03
N ALA A 274 15.01 -12.43 -12.90
CA ALA A 274 15.05 -13.43 -13.96
C ALA A 274 13.68 -13.54 -14.65
N GLY A 275 13.70 -13.59 -15.98
CA GLY A 275 12.49 -13.60 -16.82
C GLY A 275 11.76 -14.94 -16.87
N SER A 276 12.42 -16.04 -16.48
CA SER A 276 11.88 -17.39 -16.49
C SER A 276 12.73 -18.34 -15.63
N GLY A 277 12.25 -19.58 -15.42
CA GLY A 277 13.03 -20.62 -14.72
C GLY A 277 13.10 -20.49 -13.20
N ILE A 278 12.35 -19.55 -12.62
CA ILE A 278 12.18 -19.36 -11.18
C ILE A 278 10.73 -18.93 -10.93
N TRP A 279 10.17 -19.22 -9.75
CA TRP A 279 8.78 -18.90 -9.45
C TRP A 279 8.61 -18.21 -8.10
N ARG A 280 7.63 -17.31 -8.02
CA ARG A 280 7.18 -16.57 -6.84
C ARG A 280 5.78 -17.03 -6.38
N PRO A 281 5.31 -16.69 -5.18
CA PRO A 281 4.07 -17.25 -4.61
C PRO A 281 2.79 -16.65 -5.21
N SER A 282 2.83 -15.42 -5.74
CA SER A 282 1.61 -14.67 -6.05
C SER A 282 1.68 -13.99 -7.42
N LYS A 283 0.51 -13.68 -7.99
CA LYS A 283 0.41 -12.91 -9.23
C LYS A 283 0.89 -11.47 -9.02
N HIS A 284 0.47 -10.89 -7.89
CA HIS A 284 0.77 -9.55 -7.40
C HIS A 284 1.31 -9.61 -5.98
N SER A 285 2.21 -8.69 -5.65
CA SER A 285 2.81 -8.49 -4.33
C SER A 285 3.50 -7.12 -4.33
N MET A 286 3.60 -6.49 -3.17
CA MET A 286 4.39 -5.28 -2.92
C MET A 286 5.85 -5.47 -3.39
N MET A 287 6.38 -6.70 -3.32
CA MET A 287 7.73 -7.03 -3.78
C MET A 287 7.85 -7.16 -5.31
N LYS A 288 6.73 -7.05 -6.03
CA LYS A 288 6.68 -7.07 -7.50
C LYS A 288 6.23 -5.73 -8.09
N VAL A 289 5.13 -5.18 -7.58
CA VAL A 289 4.46 -4.00 -8.13
C VAL A 289 4.01 -3.11 -6.99
N LEU A 290 4.52 -1.87 -6.96
CA LEU A 290 4.07 -0.87 -6.01
C LEU A 290 2.58 -0.60 -6.18
N GLY A 291 1.88 -0.50 -5.05
CA GLY A 291 0.45 -0.22 -4.96
C GLY A 291 -0.39 -1.39 -4.47
N TYR A 292 0.04 -2.64 -4.71
CA TYR A 292 -0.56 -3.81 -4.09
C TYR A 292 0.04 -4.07 -2.70
N TYR A 293 -0.70 -4.77 -1.84
CA TYR A 293 -0.23 -5.21 -0.53
C TYR A 293 0.89 -6.25 -0.61
N PHE A 294 1.42 -6.69 0.54
CA PHE A 294 2.19 -7.92 0.60
C PHE A 294 1.28 -9.12 0.29
N ASP A 295 1.81 -10.16 -0.35
CA ASP A 295 1.16 -11.46 -0.32
C ASP A 295 1.37 -12.15 1.04
N GLN A 296 0.68 -13.26 1.29
CA GLN A 296 0.70 -13.94 2.61
C GLN A 296 2.09 -14.43 3.01
N VAL A 297 2.93 -14.82 2.04
CA VAL A 297 4.28 -15.32 2.32
C VAL A 297 5.16 -14.16 2.80
N SER A 298 5.06 -13.02 2.12
CA SER A 298 5.74 -11.80 2.50
C SER A 298 5.20 -11.25 3.81
N ARG A 299 3.88 -11.26 4.01
CA ARG A 299 3.22 -10.81 5.25
C ARG A 299 3.63 -11.63 6.46
N GLU A 300 3.64 -12.96 6.37
CA GLU A 300 4.14 -13.84 7.44
C GLU A 300 5.57 -13.47 7.84
N ARG A 301 6.43 -13.24 6.85
CA ARG A 301 7.81 -12.84 7.11
C ARG A 301 7.90 -11.47 7.76
N MET A 302 7.11 -10.51 7.32
CA MET A 302 7.10 -9.17 7.91
C MET A 302 6.57 -9.22 9.35
N THR A 303 5.53 -10.01 9.64
CA THR A 303 5.02 -10.22 11.00
C THR A 303 6.10 -10.79 11.90
N GLN A 304 6.77 -11.86 11.46
CA GLN A 304 7.91 -12.43 12.19
C GLN A 304 8.95 -11.36 12.53
N ARG A 305 9.31 -10.52 11.55
CA ARG A 305 10.40 -9.55 11.70
C ARG A 305 10.03 -8.38 12.60
N ILE A 306 8.81 -7.87 12.49
CA ILE A 306 8.28 -6.84 13.40
C ILE A 306 8.22 -7.39 14.83
N SER A 307 7.55 -8.53 15.04
CA SER A 307 7.38 -9.10 16.38
C SER A 307 8.71 -9.51 17.02
N SER A 308 9.69 -9.94 16.24
CA SER A 308 11.03 -10.29 16.77
C SER A 308 11.85 -9.10 17.31
N ARG A 309 11.43 -7.86 17.02
CA ARG A 309 12.09 -6.63 17.49
C ARG A 309 11.44 -6.01 18.72
N ALA A 310 10.41 -6.66 19.27
CA ALA A 310 9.77 -6.28 20.52
C ALA A 310 9.73 -7.48 21.48
N THR A 311 9.52 -7.24 22.77
CA THR A 311 9.43 -8.30 23.78
C THR A 311 8.00 -8.52 24.22
N LEU A 312 7.46 -9.75 24.17
CA LEU A 312 6.07 -9.98 24.60
C LEU A 312 5.84 -9.65 26.08
N PHE A 313 6.81 -9.94 26.95
CA PHE A 313 6.82 -9.44 28.32
C PHE A 313 7.35 -8.01 28.36
N GLN A 314 6.53 -7.07 28.83
CA GLN A 314 6.92 -5.69 29.06
C GLN A 314 7.40 -5.46 30.48
N ALA A 315 6.65 -5.98 31.45
CA ALA A 315 7.03 -6.06 32.86
C ALA A 315 6.35 -7.28 33.49
N SER A 316 6.78 -7.68 34.68
CA SER A 316 6.08 -8.66 35.51
C SER A 316 6.62 -8.61 36.94
N THR A 317 5.97 -9.34 37.85
CA THR A 317 6.61 -9.79 39.09
C THR A 317 8.00 -10.37 38.76
N PRO A 318 9.08 -9.93 39.44
CA PRO A 318 10.43 -10.41 39.18
C PRO A 318 10.51 -11.95 39.22
N ALA A 319 11.25 -12.54 38.29
CA ALA A 319 11.47 -13.98 38.29
C ALA A 319 12.22 -14.40 39.57
N GLY A 320 11.84 -15.53 40.15
CA GLY A 320 12.41 -16.01 41.41
C GLY A 320 11.36 -16.62 42.32
N THR A 321 11.57 -16.48 43.63
CA THR A 321 10.62 -16.98 44.63
C THR A 321 9.55 -15.95 44.96
N VAL A 322 8.29 -16.35 44.88
CA VAL A 322 7.10 -15.57 45.29
C VAL A 322 6.43 -16.24 46.49
N ALA A 323 5.68 -15.47 47.29
CA ALA A 323 4.95 -16.02 48.43
C ALA A 323 3.69 -16.79 48.01
N GLY A 324 3.22 -17.72 48.84
CA GLY A 324 2.01 -18.51 48.56
C GLY A 324 0.70 -17.72 48.55
N ASP A 325 0.71 -16.50 49.09
CA ASP A 325 -0.41 -15.55 49.16
C ASP A 325 -0.15 -14.27 48.34
N GLN A 326 0.83 -14.29 47.44
CA GLN A 326 1.18 -13.16 46.57
C GLN A 326 0.28 -13.10 45.33
N VAL A 327 -0.02 -11.89 44.87
CA VAL A 327 -0.54 -11.65 43.52
C VAL A 327 0.62 -11.56 42.54
N VAL A 328 0.70 -12.53 41.62
CA VAL A 328 1.70 -12.56 40.55
C VAL A 328 1.12 -11.92 39.30
N TRP A 329 1.81 -10.96 38.70
CA TRP A 329 1.29 -10.15 37.59
C TRP A 329 2.28 -10.05 36.43
N LEU A 330 1.77 -9.74 35.24
CA LEU A 330 2.55 -9.47 34.03
C LEU A 330 1.90 -8.37 33.18
N GLN A 331 2.71 -7.70 32.37
CA GLN A 331 2.30 -6.73 31.36
C GLN A 331 2.75 -7.23 30.00
N THR A 332 1.88 -7.09 29.00
CA THR A 332 2.07 -7.64 27.66
C THR A 332 2.34 -6.56 26.62
N LEU A 333 2.59 -6.96 25.38
CA LEU A 333 2.35 -6.07 24.23
C LEU A 333 0.86 -6.10 23.87
N HIS A 334 0.43 -5.11 23.07
CA HIS A 334 -0.97 -4.89 22.73
C HIS A 334 -1.11 -4.65 21.22
N PRO A 335 -1.14 -5.71 20.38
CA PRO A 335 -1.45 -5.55 18.95
C PRO A 335 -2.77 -4.77 18.79
N ALA A 336 -2.84 -3.94 17.74
CA ALA A 336 -4.02 -3.12 17.48
C ALA A 336 -5.22 -3.95 17.02
N SER A 337 -5.01 -5.14 16.45
CA SER A 337 -6.09 -5.96 15.88
C SER A 337 -6.57 -7.12 16.74
N HIS A 338 -5.87 -7.44 17.83
CA HIS A 338 -6.20 -8.58 18.69
C HIS A 338 -5.46 -8.53 20.03
N GLU A 339 -6.04 -9.18 21.03
CA GLU A 339 -5.37 -9.41 22.31
C GLU A 339 -4.36 -10.56 22.22
N LEU A 340 -3.32 -10.50 23.06
CA LEU A 340 -2.45 -11.66 23.28
C LEU A 340 -3.11 -12.64 24.25
N ASP A 341 -2.90 -13.93 24.00
CA ASP A 341 -3.35 -15.03 24.84
C ASP A 341 -2.37 -15.24 25.99
N VAL A 342 -2.88 -15.29 27.23
CA VAL A 342 -2.15 -15.54 28.46
C VAL A 342 -2.76 -16.74 29.15
N SER A 343 -1.93 -17.76 29.40
CA SER A 343 -2.32 -18.91 30.22
C SER A 343 -1.35 -19.10 31.37
N TRP A 344 -1.89 -19.62 32.48
CA TRP A 344 -1.15 -19.89 33.71
C TRP A 344 -1.17 -21.39 33.99
N THR A 345 -0.04 -21.93 34.43
CA THR A 345 0.06 -23.31 34.90
C THR A 345 0.70 -23.36 36.29
N LEU A 346 0.18 -24.20 37.16
CA LEU A 346 0.72 -24.51 38.48
C LEU A 346 1.13 -25.98 38.50
N ASP A 347 2.41 -26.25 38.76
CA ASP A 347 3.01 -27.59 38.70
C ASP A 347 2.72 -28.33 37.38
N GLY A 348 2.61 -27.56 36.29
CA GLY A 348 2.30 -28.05 34.94
C GLY A 348 0.81 -28.28 34.66
N ILE A 349 -0.08 -28.00 35.61
CA ILE A 349 -1.54 -28.07 35.44
C ILE A 349 -2.05 -26.68 35.06
N GLU A 350 -2.80 -26.58 33.97
CA GLU A 350 -3.41 -25.32 33.50
C GLU A 350 -4.49 -24.81 34.46
N LEU A 351 -4.49 -23.50 34.69
CA LEU A 351 -5.44 -22.79 35.53
C LEU A 351 -6.46 -22.05 34.65
N GLU A 352 -7.74 -22.20 34.97
CA GLU A 352 -8.85 -21.45 34.36
C GLU A 352 -8.81 -19.99 34.79
N THR A 353 -8.07 -19.18 34.04
CA THR A 353 -7.78 -17.77 34.36
C THR A 353 -8.37 -16.79 33.35
N SER A 354 -9.03 -17.29 32.30
CA SER A 354 -9.74 -16.48 31.30
C SER A 354 -8.91 -15.31 30.73
N ASN A 355 -7.64 -15.56 30.37
CA ASN A 355 -6.72 -14.55 29.84
C ASN A 355 -6.22 -13.50 30.86
N ALA A 356 -6.39 -13.73 32.17
CA ALA A 356 -6.00 -12.76 33.19
C ALA A 356 -4.49 -12.42 33.17
N ARG A 357 -4.19 -11.13 33.36
CA ARG A 357 -2.82 -10.58 33.45
C ARG A 357 -2.22 -10.71 34.86
N SER A 358 -2.99 -11.18 35.83
CA SER A 358 -2.54 -11.46 37.18
C SER A 358 -3.24 -12.66 37.78
N LEU A 359 -2.57 -13.30 38.74
CA LEU A 359 -3.06 -14.45 39.48
C LEU A 359 -2.84 -14.24 40.98
N ASP A 360 -3.94 -14.23 41.74
CA ASP A 360 -3.88 -14.21 43.21
C ASP A 360 -3.68 -15.64 43.74
N LEU A 361 -2.46 -15.93 44.18
CA LEU A 361 -2.11 -17.24 44.72
C LEU A 361 -2.83 -17.56 46.02
N GLY A 362 -3.25 -16.55 46.79
CA GLY A 362 -4.02 -16.74 48.03
C GLY A 362 -5.42 -17.33 47.80
N THR A 363 -5.92 -17.27 46.56
CA THR A 363 -7.18 -17.93 46.17
C THR A 363 -7.00 -19.41 45.82
N LEU A 364 -5.76 -19.86 45.65
CA LEU A 364 -5.42 -21.24 45.35
C LEU A 364 -5.19 -21.99 46.67
N ASP A 365 -5.89 -23.11 46.87
CA ASP A 365 -5.70 -23.98 48.05
C ASP A 365 -4.40 -24.80 47.92
N LEU A 366 -3.27 -24.11 48.02
CA LEU A 366 -1.93 -24.67 47.80
C LEU A 366 -1.51 -25.57 48.97
N ALA A 367 -1.00 -26.76 48.65
CA ALA A 367 -0.41 -27.62 49.67
C ALA A 367 0.87 -26.98 50.26
N PRO A 368 1.22 -27.23 51.53
CA PRO A 368 2.46 -26.69 52.09
C PRO A 368 3.69 -27.17 51.31
N GLY A 369 4.51 -26.24 50.81
CA GLY A 369 5.74 -26.55 50.09
C GLY A 369 6.10 -25.55 49.01
N ALA A 370 6.92 -26.02 48.06
CA ALA A 370 7.31 -25.25 46.89
C ALA A 370 6.50 -25.72 45.67
N HIS A 371 5.94 -24.78 44.92
CA HIS A 371 5.24 -25.02 43.64
C HIS A 371 5.91 -24.27 42.51
N THR A 372 5.66 -24.71 41.27
CA THR A 372 6.14 -24.05 40.06
C THR A 372 4.99 -23.36 39.36
N LEU A 373 4.97 -22.03 39.37
CA LEU A 373 4.01 -21.23 38.62
C LEU A 373 4.64 -20.81 37.28
N THR A 374 3.94 -20.99 36.17
CA THR A 374 4.38 -20.54 34.85
C THR A 374 3.28 -19.78 34.13
N ALA A 375 3.59 -18.57 33.65
CA ALA A 375 2.78 -17.84 32.69
C ALA A 375 3.32 -18.03 31.28
N LYS A 376 2.42 -18.15 30.30
CA LYS A 376 2.74 -18.23 28.88
C LYS A 376 1.95 -17.17 28.12
N ILE A 377 2.63 -16.35 27.34
CA ILE A 377 2.04 -15.40 26.39
C ILE A 377 2.15 -16.01 24.99
N VAL A 378 1.06 -15.98 24.22
CA VAL A 378 1.01 -16.36 22.80
C VAL A 378 0.34 -15.25 22.01
N ASP A 379 0.95 -14.88 20.88
CA ASP A 379 0.31 -14.09 19.84
C ASP A 379 -0.54 -15.02 18.96
N PRO A 380 -1.89 -14.86 18.98
CA PRO A 380 -2.79 -15.76 18.26
C PRO A 380 -2.84 -15.50 16.75
N THR A 381 -2.15 -14.49 16.21
CA THR A 381 -2.24 -14.06 14.81
C THR A 381 -2.29 -15.23 13.82
N ASP A 382 -3.18 -15.14 12.84
CA ASP A 382 -3.24 -16.06 11.72
C ASP A 382 -2.23 -15.69 10.60
N PHE A 383 -1.53 -14.56 10.73
CA PHE A 383 -0.53 -14.10 9.77
C PHE A 383 0.70 -15.01 9.73
N VAL A 384 0.91 -15.84 10.76
CA VAL A 384 2.06 -16.75 10.86
C VAL A 384 1.59 -18.20 11.05
N ARG A 385 1.98 -19.07 10.11
CA ARG A 385 1.66 -20.50 10.10
C ARG A 385 2.87 -21.39 10.34
N ASP A 386 4.09 -20.88 10.19
CA ASP A 386 5.30 -21.64 10.49
C ASP A 386 5.41 -21.95 12.00
N PRO A 387 5.34 -23.23 12.40
CA PRO A 387 5.42 -23.61 13.81
C PRO A 387 6.72 -23.18 14.48
N ALA A 388 7.84 -23.12 13.74
CA ALA A 388 9.11 -22.68 14.30
C ALA A 388 9.07 -21.18 14.64
N VAL A 389 8.35 -20.38 13.85
CA VAL A 389 8.14 -18.96 14.15
C VAL A 389 7.13 -18.78 15.27
N ARG A 390 6.01 -19.51 15.25
CA ARG A 390 5.00 -19.49 16.33
C ARG A 390 5.60 -19.85 17.68
N ALA A 391 6.51 -20.83 17.73
CA ALA A 391 7.21 -21.24 18.95
C ALA A 391 8.39 -20.32 19.35
N SER A 392 8.77 -19.36 18.49
CA SER A 392 9.87 -18.44 18.80
C SER A 392 9.44 -17.34 19.77
N SER A 393 10.42 -16.66 20.37
CA SER A 393 10.19 -15.52 21.28
C SER A 393 9.46 -14.33 20.64
N ALA A 394 9.31 -14.31 19.31
CA ALA A 394 8.53 -13.30 18.60
C ALA A 394 7.02 -13.46 18.82
N LEU A 395 6.53 -14.70 19.01
CA LEU A 395 5.10 -15.00 19.12
C LEU A 395 4.73 -15.84 20.34
N THR A 396 5.69 -16.46 21.03
CA THR A 396 5.45 -17.18 22.28
C THR A 396 6.54 -16.86 23.29
N ALA A 397 6.16 -16.51 24.52
CA ALA A 397 7.10 -16.32 25.62
C ALA A 397 6.57 -16.96 26.91
N THR A 398 7.46 -17.47 27.75
CA THR A 398 7.12 -18.04 29.06
C THR A 398 7.91 -17.37 30.18
N ARG A 399 7.33 -17.33 31.38
CA ARG A 399 7.99 -16.89 32.61
C ARG A 399 7.57 -17.79 33.76
N THR A 400 8.52 -18.14 34.62
CA THR A 400 8.34 -19.11 35.71
C THR A 400 8.78 -18.52 37.04
N TRP A 401 8.01 -18.82 38.09
CA TRP A 401 8.28 -18.48 39.47
C TRP A 401 8.22 -19.72 40.36
N THR A 402 8.99 -19.72 41.44
CA THR A 402 8.84 -20.70 42.52
C THR A 402 7.93 -20.12 43.58
N VAL A 403 6.77 -20.70 43.79
CA VAL A 403 5.88 -20.33 44.89
C VAL A 403 6.36 -21.03 46.15
N ASP A 404 6.58 -20.29 47.23
CA ASP A 404 6.95 -20.83 48.55
C ASP A 404 5.85 -20.49 49.56
N THR A 405 5.03 -21.48 49.91
CA THR A 405 3.89 -21.30 50.81
C THR A 405 4.29 -21.04 52.27
N SER A 406 5.58 -21.14 52.61
CA SER A 406 6.08 -20.76 53.93
C SER A 406 6.32 -19.25 54.07
N LYS A 407 6.31 -18.52 52.95
CA LYS A 407 6.43 -17.06 52.89
C LYS A 407 5.06 -16.40 52.79
N SER A 408 4.99 -15.15 53.23
CA SER A 408 3.82 -14.29 53.06
C SER A 408 4.22 -12.99 52.37
N ALA A 409 3.41 -12.52 51.42
CA ALA A 409 3.56 -11.24 50.73
C ALA A 409 3.52 -10.04 51.71
N LEU A 410 2.90 -10.22 52.88
CA LEU A 410 2.80 -9.20 53.94
C LEU A 410 3.91 -9.32 55.01
N ALA A 411 4.84 -10.26 54.88
CA ALA A 411 5.90 -10.44 55.86
C ALA A 411 6.87 -9.23 55.85
N PRO A 412 7.24 -8.68 57.04
CA PRO A 412 8.21 -7.59 57.10
C PRO A 412 9.58 -8.04 56.57
N ALA A 413 10.24 -7.17 55.79
CA ALA A 413 11.58 -7.43 55.27
C ALA A 413 12.56 -7.79 56.40
N PRO A 414 13.53 -8.69 56.16
CA PRO A 414 14.51 -9.08 57.19
C PRO A 414 15.28 -7.86 57.73
N ALA A 415 15.50 -7.83 59.04
CA ALA A 415 16.24 -6.75 59.69
C ALA A 415 17.69 -6.70 59.19
N GLY A 416 18.04 -5.69 58.37
CA GLY A 416 19.42 -5.43 57.94
C GLY A 416 19.59 -5.10 56.45
N GLU A 417 18.59 -5.34 55.61
CA GLU A 417 18.57 -4.78 54.25
C GLU A 417 17.93 -3.39 54.29
N ALA A 418 18.53 -2.43 53.57
CA ALA A 418 17.92 -1.13 53.34
C ALA A 418 16.62 -1.37 52.55
N VAL A 419 15.50 -1.41 53.27
CA VAL A 419 14.18 -1.33 52.67
C VAL A 419 14.17 -0.01 51.90
N PRO A 420 14.12 0.01 50.54
CA PRO A 420 13.60 1.22 49.91
C PRO A 420 12.23 1.39 50.55
N ALA A 421 12.04 2.49 51.29
CA ALA A 421 10.83 2.76 52.04
C ALA A 421 9.67 2.22 51.21
N ALA A 422 8.82 1.35 51.78
CA ALA A 422 7.58 0.99 51.15
C ALA A 422 6.91 2.32 50.80
N THR A 423 7.07 2.75 49.55
CA THR A 423 6.38 3.90 49.02
C THR A 423 4.95 3.46 49.18
N ALA A 424 4.23 4.15 50.07
CA ALA A 424 2.80 3.94 50.26
C ALA A 424 2.22 3.60 48.89
N ALA A 425 1.70 2.37 48.72
CA ALA A 425 1.31 1.83 47.42
C ALA A 425 0.71 2.98 46.60
N ASP A 426 1.43 3.40 45.56
CA ASP A 426 1.05 4.62 44.84
C ASP A 426 -0.43 4.47 44.49
N ALA A 427 -1.22 5.50 44.77
CA ALA A 427 -2.64 5.45 44.54
C ALA A 427 -2.90 4.90 43.12
N PRO A 428 -3.84 3.96 42.94
CA PRO A 428 -4.06 3.32 41.65
C PRO A 428 -4.08 4.32 40.49
N ALA A 429 -3.14 4.16 39.55
CA ALA A 429 -2.93 5.09 38.45
C ALA A 429 -2.54 4.35 37.17
N PHE A 430 -2.76 5.00 36.03
CA PHE A 430 -2.29 4.53 34.74
C PHE A 430 -0.77 4.72 34.61
N THR A 431 -0.08 3.71 34.07
CA THR A 431 1.37 3.74 33.83
C THR A 431 1.71 3.83 32.34
N THR A 432 0.88 3.25 31.46
CA THR A 432 0.92 3.45 30.01
C THR A 432 -0.46 3.17 29.40
N SER A 433 -0.69 3.61 28.17
CA SER A 433 -1.93 3.33 27.45
C SER A 433 -1.76 3.52 25.94
N THR A 434 -2.79 3.14 25.17
CA THR A 434 -3.00 3.71 23.83
C THR A 434 -2.99 5.24 23.93
N ALA A 435 -2.36 5.91 22.96
CA ALA A 435 -2.25 7.37 22.95
C ALA A 435 -3.64 8.03 22.87
N THR A 436 -3.83 9.15 23.57
CA THR A 436 -5.11 9.87 23.67
C THR A 436 -5.15 11.13 22.80
N ASP A 437 -4.06 11.46 22.12
CA ASP A 437 -3.90 12.64 21.26
C ASP A 437 -4.46 12.45 19.85
N HIS A 438 -4.75 11.21 19.47
CA HIS A 438 -5.35 10.84 18.19
C HIS A 438 -6.54 9.89 18.36
N PRO A 439 -7.54 9.91 17.46
CA PRO A 439 -8.63 8.96 17.51
C PRO A 439 -8.19 7.53 17.25
N VAL A 440 -8.76 6.59 18.01
CA VAL A 440 -8.61 5.14 17.78
C VAL A 440 -9.66 4.67 16.77
N ASN A 441 -9.35 3.59 16.06
CA ASN A 441 -10.27 3.00 15.07
C ASN A 441 -11.36 2.17 15.78
N ALA A 442 -12.56 2.11 15.20
CA ALA A 442 -13.69 1.33 15.71
C ALA A 442 -13.47 -0.20 15.77
N ASP A 443 -12.43 -0.72 15.14
CA ASP A 443 -12.01 -2.12 15.08
C ASP A 443 -10.66 -2.36 15.80
N GLU A 444 -10.19 -1.40 16.62
CA GLU A 444 -8.93 -1.52 17.36
C GLU A 444 -9.12 -2.06 18.79
N VAL A 445 -8.10 -2.76 19.30
CA VAL A 445 -7.90 -2.98 20.74
C VAL A 445 -7.26 -1.75 21.39
N VAL A 446 -7.98 -1.12 22.31
CA VAL A 446 -7.48 -0.02 23.15
C VAL A 446 -6.93 -0.59 24.45
N TYR A 447 -5.72 -0.21 24.86
CA TYR A 447 -5.11 -0.76 26.07
C TYR A 447 -4.79 0.30 27.13
N VAL A 448 -4.76 -0.15 28.38
CA VAL A 448 -4.22 0.56 29.53
C VAL A 448 -3.41 -0.38 30.40
N GLU A 449 -2.39 0.19 31.04
CA GLU A 449 -1.60 -0.46 32.06
C GLU A 449 -1.64 0.38 33.32
N THR A 450 -1.53 -0.26 34.49
CA THR A 450 -1.65 0.43 35.77
C THR A 450 -0.44 0.21 36.65
N THR A 451 -0.40 0.92 37.78
CA THR A 451 0.42 0.57 38.93
C THR A 451 0.16 -0.88 39.32
N GLN A 452 1.22 -1.59 39.70
CA GLN A 452 1.20 -3.03 40.00
C GLN A 452 1.44 -3.24 41.49
N SER A 453 0.81 -4.26 42.08
CA SER A 453 1.01 -4.60 43.49
C SER A 453 1.00 -6.11 43.72
N ASP A 454 1.83 -6.54 44.67
CA ASP A 454 2.00 -7.95 45.02
C ASP A 454 0.88 -8.48 45.94
N THR A 455 -0.07 -7.63 46.36
CA THR A 455 -1.17 -8.02 47.27
C THR A 455 -2.57 -7.78 46.72
N ASP A 456 -2.69 -6.91 45.71
CA ASP A 456 -3.94 -6.60 45.02
C ASP A 456 -3.61 -5.89 43.71
N GLN A 457 -4.45 -6.08 42.68
CA GLN A 457 -4.25 -5.48 41.37
C GLN A 457 -5.38 -4.49 41.06
N PRO A 458 -5.06 -3.23 40.74
CA PRO A 458 -6.10 -2.24 40.52
C PRO A 458 -6.97 -2.55 39.31
N GLY A 459 -8.24 -2.88 39.53
CA GLY A 459 -9.21 -3.11 38.46
C GLY A 459 -9.46 -1.87 37.60
N VAL A 460 -9.71 -2.09 36.31
CA VAL A 460 -10.09 -1.03 35.35
C VAL A 460 -11.55 -1.19 34.97
N SER A 461 -12.31 -0.10 35.04
CA SER A 461 -13.68 -0.05 34.51
C SER A 461 -13.72 0.70 33.19
N TRP A 462 -14.33 0.09 32.18
CA TRP A 462 -14.51 0.67 30.85
C TRP A 462 -15.91 1.23 30.67
N GLN A 463 -16.02 2.39 30.04
CA GLN A 463 -17.30 2.98 29.64
C GLN A 463 -17.25 3.46 28.19
N LEU A 464 -18.32 3.20 27.45
CA LEU A 464 -18.57 3.79 26.13
C LEU A 464 -19.70 4.81 26.25
N ASP A 465 -19.43 6.06 25.88
CA ASP A 465 -20.37 7.19 26.00
C ASP A 465 -20.97 7.35 27.40
N GLY A 466 -20.16 7.02 28.43
CA GLY A 466 -20.54 7.07 29.85
C GLY A 466 -21.38 5.90 30.34
N ALA A 467 -21.66 4.89 29.51
CA ALA A 467 -22.28 3.64 29.92
C ALA A 467 -21.21 2.56 30.17
N ASP A 468 -21.29 1.87 31.30
CA ASP A 468 -20.39 0.75 31.61
C ASP A 468 -20.50 -0.34 30.54
N VAL A 469 -19.35 -0.77 30.03
CA VAL A 469 -19.23 -1.86 29.06
C VAL A 469 -18.48 -3.03 29.70
N PRO A 470 -19.02 -4.26 29.64
CA PRO A 470 -18.34 -5.41 30.21
C PRO A 470 -17.10 -5.74 29.39
N ASN A 471 -16.01 -6.06 30.07
CA ASN A 471 -14.76 -6.49 29.45
C ASN A 471 -14.26 -7.79 30.12
N PRO A 472 -14.91 -8.93 29.83
CA PRO A 472 -14.66 -10.16 30.56
C PRO A 472 -13.29 -10.76 30.21
N GLY A 473 -12.55 -11.20 31.22
CA GLY A 473 -11.30 -11.95 31.08
C GLY A 473 -10.03 -11.09 31.21
N ASN A 474 -9.96 -10.00 30.46
CA ASN A 474 -8.84 -9.07 30.47
C ASN A 474 -9.35 -7.63 30.59
N ASP A 475 -9.09 -6.98 31.72
CA ASP A 475 -9.53 -5.59 31.93
C ASP A 475 -8.51 -4.54 31.47
N ARG A 476 -7.35 -4.97 30.93
CA ARG A 476 -6.30 -4.08 30.39
C ARG A 476 -6.52 -3.71 28.94
N ASP A 477 -7.09 -4.61 28.16
CA ASP A 477 -7.33 -4.45 26.73
C ASP A 477 -8.83 -4.38 26.47
N PHE A 478 -9.29 -3.48 25.61
CA PHE A 478 -10.70 -3.37 25.22
C PHE A 478 -10.83 -3.45 23.71
N ASP A 479 -11.37 -4.55 23.21
CA ASP A 479 -11.61 -4.79 21.78
C ASP A 479 -12.87 -4.05 21.30
N LEU A 480 -12.66 -2.98 20.52
CA LEU A 480 -13.75 -2.18 19.94
C LEU A 480 -14.49 -2.91 18.82
N SER A 481 -13.86 -3.86 18.13
CA SER A 481 -14.43 -4.52 16.94
C SER A 481 -15.73 -5.26 17.25
N ALA A 482 -15.86 -5.78 18.47
CA ALA A 482 -17.06 -6.45 18.94
C ALA A 482 -18.31 -5.53 18.97
N LEU A 483 -18.10 -4.22 19.02
CA LEU A 483 -19.16 -3.22 19.16
C LEU A 483 -19.72 -2.73 17.82
N ASN A 484 -19.02 -2.95 16.70
CA ASN A 484 -19.44 -2.56 15.35
C ASN A 484 -19.84 -1.06 15.26
N LEU A 485 -19.00 -0.18 15.80
CA LEU A 485 -19.29 1.26 15.89
C LEU A 485 -19.21 1.92 14.51
N THR A 486 -20.17 2.80 14.21
CA THR A 486 -20.30 3.49 12.90
C THR A 486 -20.39 5.01 13.01
N SER A 487 -20.18 5.54 14.22
CA SER A 487 -20.16 6.96 14.53
C SER A 487 -19.01 7.27 15.48
N ARG A 488 -18.80 8.55 15.81
CA ARG A 488 -17.85 8.93 16.85
C ARG A 488 -18.39 8.57 18.23
N HIS A 489 -17.55 7.94 19.05
CA HIS A 489 -17.86 7.59 20.43
C HIS A 489 -16.74 8.06 21.37
N THR A 490 -17.02 8.10 22.66
CA THR A 490 -16.02 8.32 23.70
C THR A 490 -15.83 7.06 24.51
N LEU A 491 -14.66 6.44 24.39
CA LEU A 491 -14.26 5.36 25.28
C LEU A 491 -13.54 5.97 26.49
N THR A 492 -13.83 5.49 27.68
CA THR A 492 -13.11 5.87 28.89
C THR A 492 -12.71 4.65 29.71
N ALA A 493 -11.56 4.73 30.34
CA ALA A 493 -11.07 3.77 31.31
C ALA A 493 -10.85 4.49 32.63
N THR A 494 -11.28 3.88 33.74
CA THR A 494 -11.08 4.44 35.09
C THR A 494 -10.35 3.43 35.98
N VAL A 495 -9.32 3.91 36.68
CA VAL A 495 -8.60 3.17 37.72
C VAL A 495 -8.48 4.06 38.96
N GLY A 496 -9.02 3.59 40.09
CA GLY A 496 -9.09 4.39 41.32
C GLY A 496 -9.82 5.72 41.11
N THR A 497 -9.08 6.83 41.09
CA THR A 497 -9.61 8.19 40.83
C THR A 497 -9.15 8.77 39.48
N SER A 498 -8.34 8.02 38.72
CA SER A 498 -7.79 8.43 37.44
C SER A 498 -8.67 7.95 36.29
N THR A 499 -8.95 8.83 35.33
CA THR A 499 -9.71 8.49 34.12
C THR A 499 -8.93 8.92 32.87
N LEU A 500 -8.84 8.02 31.89
CA LEU A 500 -8.39 8.32 30.53
C LEU A 500 -9.56 8.24 29.58
N SER A 501 -9.48 8.98 28.47
CA SER A 501 -10.53 9.07 27.47
C SER A 501 -9.93 9.08 26.06
N TRP A 502 -10.54 8.31 25.17
CA TRP A 502 -10.21 8.25 23.75
C TRP A 502 -11.43 8.61 22.92
N THR A 503 -11.18 9.36 21.84
CA THR A 503 -12.16 9.46 20.76
C THR A 503 -12.07 8.17 19.94
N VAL A 504 -13.16 7.43 19.84
CA VAL A 504 -13.28 6.31 18.91
C VAL A 504 -13.87 6.85 17.62
N ASP A 505 -13.12 6.72 16.53
CA ASP A 505 -13.56 7.09 15.21
C ASP A 505 -14.17 5.89 14.50
N GLY A 506 -15.50 5.82 14.47
CA GLY A 506 -16.25 4.88 13.63
C GLY A 506 -16.80 5.51 12.36
N VAL A 507 -16.46 6.77 12.06
CA VAL A 507 -16.91 7.43 10.84
C VAL A 507 -16.01 6.97 9.69
N GLN A 508 -16.62 6.53 8.58
CA GLN A 508 -15.84 6.12 7.42
C GLN A 508 -15.41 7.33 6.60
N ALA A 509 -14.17 7.32 6.12
CA ALA A 509 -13.71 8.26 5.10
C ALA A 509 -14.62 8.25 3.86
N GLU A 510 -14.86 9.45 3.31
CA GLU A 510 -15.57 9.62 2.06
C GLU A 510 -14.62 9.59 0.87
N VAL A 511 -14.97 8.85 -0.18
CA VAL A 511 -14.25 8.88 -1.46
C VAL A 511 -15.17 9.18 -2.64
N ALA A 512 -14.82 10.19 -3.41
CA ALA A 512 -15.50 10.57 -4.63
C ALA A 512 -14.65 10.21 -5.86
N SER A 513 -15.28 9.65 -6.89
CA SER A 513 -14.67 9.42 -8.19
C SER A 513 -15.08 10.50 -9.19
N THR A 514 -14.12 11.07 -9.90
CA THR A 514 -14.34 11.94 -11.05
C THR A 514 -13.83 11.25 -12.30
N LEU A 515 -14.73 10.93 -13.22
CA LEU A 515 -14.39 10.27 -14.48
C LEU A 515 -14.30 11.28 -15.64
N SER A 516 -13.47 10.98 -16.64
CA SER A 516 -13.52 11.67 -17.93
C SER A 516 -14.92 11.56 -18.56
N LYS A 517 -15.26 12.44 -19.51
CA LYS A 517 -16.58 12.43 -20.15
C LYS A 517 -16.84 11.12 -20.93
N PRO A 518 -17.87 10.33 -20.59
CA PRO A 518 -18.20 9.09 -21.30
C PRO A 518 -18.92 9.34 -22.64
N LEU A 519 -18.92 8.33 -23.51
CA LEU A 519 -19.81 8.27 -24.68
C LEU A 519 -21.26 8.05 -24.27
N LEU A 520 -21.48 7.28 -23.22
CA LEU A 520 -22.80 6.94 -22.72
C LEU A 520 -22.71 6.61 -21.24
N THR A 521 -23.68 7.07 -20.47
CA THR A 521 -23.91 6.64 -19.09
C THR A 521 -25.22 5.87 -19.05
N VAL A 522 -25.19 4.67 -18.46
CA VAL A 522 -26.36 3.82 -18.26
C VAL A 522 -26.54 3.62 -16.76
N GLN A 523 -27.72 3.94 -16.24
CA GLN A 523 -28.06 3.64 -14.86
C GLN A 523 -28.56 2.19 -14.77
N LYS A 524 -27.91 1.37 -13.95
CA LYS A 524 -28.28 -0.03 -13.70
C LYS A 524 -28.50 -0.24 -12.20
N PRO A 525 -29.27 -1.27 -11.77
CA PRO A 525 -29.42 -1.61 -10.35
C PRO A 525 -28.09 -1.91 -9.65
N THR A 526 -27.08 -2.38 -10.39
CA THR A 526 -25.73 -2.69 -9.89
C THR A 526 -24.80 -1.47 -9.81
N GLY A 527 -25.31 -0.27 -10.13
CA GLY A 527 -24.54 0.97 -10.22
C GLY A 527 -24.47 1.52 -11.64
N PRO A 528 -23.89 2.72 -11.82
CA PRO A 528 -23.74 3.32 -13.14
C PRO A 528 -22.74 2.52 -13.99
N GLU A 529 -23.01 2.43 -15.29
CA GLU A 529 -22.08 1.94 -16.29
C GLU A 529 -21.73 3.04 -17.28
N TYR A 530 -20.44 3.19 -17.55
CA TYR A 530 -19.89 4.21 -18.43
C TYR A 530 -19.26 3.57 -19.66
N VAL A 531 -19.68 3.97 -20.85
CA VAL A 531 -19.10 3.50 -22.11
C VAL A 531 -18.07 4.51 -22.58
N TYR A 532 -16.85 4.05 -22.84
CA TYR A 532 -15.76 4.87 -23.36
C TYR A 532 -15.21 4.30 -24.65
N ASN A 533 -14.49 5.13 -25.39
CA ASN A 533 -13.69 4.70 -26.51
C ASN A 533 -12.23 4.81 -26.11
N ASP A 534 -11.43 3.75 -26.35
CA ASP A 534 -9.97 3.71 -26.17
C ASP A 534 -9.46 3.82 -24.71
N ALA A 535 -9.83 4.88 -24.01
CA ALA A 535 -9.37 5.19 -22.67
C ALA A 535 -10.39 5.96 -21.85
N PHE A 536 -10.23 5.93 -20.52
CA PHE A 536 -10.88 6.87 -19.62
C PHE A 536 -9.90 7.28 -18.52
N THR A 537 -10.18 8.39 -17.84
CA THR A 537 -9.41 8.81 -16.66
C THR A 537 -10.29 8.80 -15.42
N MET A 538 -9.71 8.45 -14.28
CA MET A 538 -10.36 8.48 -12.97
C MET A 538 -9.51 9.27 -11.98
N LYS A 539 -10.11 10.27 -11.34
CA LYS A 539 -9.57 10.88 -10.13
C LYS A 539 -10.30 10.37 -8.92
N LEU A 540 -9.59 9.94 -7.88
CA LEU A 540 -10.16 9.71 -6.56
C LEU A 540 -9.78 10.88 -5.66
N ALA A 541 -10.78 11.47 -5.03
CA ALA A 541 -10.60 12.45 -3.97
C ALA A 541 -11.19 11.83 -2.69
N ALA A 542 -10.34 11.63 -1.70
CA ALA A 542 -10.73 11.08 -0.41
C ALA A 542 -10.60 12.15 0.66
N THR A 543 -11.57 12.22 1.56
CA THR A 543 -11.63 13.18 2.66
C THR A 543 -12.19 12.47 3.88
N ASP A 544 -11.81 12.95 5.04
CA ASP A 544 -12.29 12.44 6.31
C ASP A 544 -12.65 13.60 7.24
N ASP A 545 -13.44 13.33 8.27
CA ASP A 545 -13.80 14.33 9.27
C ASP A 545 -12.73 14.45 10.39
N SER A 546 -11.74 13.55 10.42
CA SER A 546 -10.53 13.63 11.23
C SER A 546 -9.29 14.11 10.43
N PRO A 547 -8.30 14.75 11.09
CA PRO A 547 -7.03 15.11 10.44
C PRO A 547 -6.20 13.87 10.06
N GLY A 548 -5.45 13.98 8.96
CA GLY A 548 -4.49 12.97 8.52
C GLY A 548 -4.61 12.64 7.04
N TYR A 549 -3.64 11.91 6.49
CA TYR A 549 -3.69 11.50 5.09
C TYR A 549 -4.65 10.32 4.91
N VAL A 550 -5.68 10.51 4.09
CA VAL A 550 -6.62 9.44 3.71
C VAL A 550 -6.09 8.69 2.50
N VAL A 551 -6.05 7.35 2.57
CA VAL A 551 -5.50 6.46 1.55
C VAL A 551 -6.62 5.96 0.62
N PRO A 552 -6.80 6.54 -0.59
CA PRO A 552 -7.72 6.00 -1.58
C PRO A 552 -7.15 4.75 -2.25
N GLU A 553 -8.03 3.78 -2.54
CA GLU A 553 -7.68 2.55 -3.23
C GLU A 553 -8.73 2.21 -4.29
N PHE A 554 -8.34 1.43 -5.31
CA PHE A 554 -9.26 0.83 -6.26
C PHE A 554 -8.87 -0.61 -6.60
N ARG A 555 -9.83 -1.36 -7.15
CA ARG A 555 -9.57 -2.65 -7.79
C ARG A 555 -10.42 -2.81 -9.05
N VAL A 556 -9.96 -3.67 -9.96
CA VAL A 556 -10.63 -3.96 -11.23
C VAL A 556 -10.98 -5.45 -11.26
N ASP A 557 -12.22 -5.76 -11.61
CA ASP A 557 -12.74 -7.13 -11.77
C ASP A 557 -12.51 -8.05 -10.55
N GLY A 558 -12.49 -7.48 -9.35
CA GLY A 558 -12.27 -8.23 -8.11
C GLY A 558 -10.83 -8.70 -7.89
N ASP A 559 -9.86 -8.16 -8.63
CA ASP A 559 -8.43 -8.35 -8.34
C ASP A 559 -8.03 -7.67 -7.01
N GLY A 560 -6.75 -7.68 -6.65
CA GLY A 560 -6.25 -7.05 -5.43
C GLY A 560 -6.55 -5.54 -5.34
N TRP A 561 -6.68 -5.05 -4.11
CA TRP A 561 -6.73 -3.61 -3.86
C TRP A 561 -5.41 -2.95 -4.23
N TYR A 562 -5.51 -1.83 -4.93
CA TYR A 562 -4.39 -1.06 -5.44
C TYR A 562 -4.47 0.37 -4.91
N ASN A 563 -3.41 0.82 -4.25
CA ASN A 563 -3.28 2.16 -3.71
C ASN A 563 -3.30 3.19 -4.84
N TYR A 564 -4.21 4.16 -4.74
CA TYR A 564 -4.33 5.24 -5.70
C TYR A 564 -3.38 6.39 -5.34
N TYR A 565 -2.57 6.81 -6.32
CA TYR A 565 -1.56 7.87 -6.14
C TYR A 565 -1.61 8.96 -7.21
N GLY A 566 -2.70 9.05 -7.98
CA GLY A 566 -2.79 9.98 -9.12
C GLY A 566 -2.22 9.37 -10.39
N TRP A 567 -1.22 9.99 -11.02
CA TRP A 567 -0.51 9.44 -12.18
C TRP A 567 1.00 9.35 -11.88
N PRO A 568 1.74 8.35 -12.40
CA PRO A 568 3.15 8.13 -12.02
C PRO A 568 4.07 9.35 -12.22
N THR A 569 3.79 10.19 -13.22
CA THR A 569 4.57 11.40 -13.52
C THR A 569 3.92 12.68 -12.99
N ASP A 570 2.73 12.61 -12.40
CA ASP A 570 2.01 13.74 -11.81
C ASP A 570 0.96 13.22 -10.81
N ALA A 571 1.24 13.35 -9.51
CA ALA A 571 0.34 12.91 -8.45
C ALA A 571 -1.04 13.60 -8.46
N ASN A 572 -1.16 14.76 -9.12
CA ASN A 572 -2.42 15.50 -9.22
C ASN A 572 -3.27 15.11 -10.43
N ALA A 573 -2.65 14.48 -11.43
CA ALA A 573 -3.32 14.03 -12.64
C ALA A 573 -4.19 12.80 -12.35
N PRO A 574 -5.34 12.66 -13.04
CA PRO A 574 -6.17 11.48 -12.90
C PRO A 574 -5.46 10.24 -13.45
N PHE A 575 -5.76 9.08 -12.86
CA PHE A 575 -5.22 7.80 -13.30
C PHE A 575 -5.87 7.43 -14.64
N LYS A 576 -5.07 7.20 -15.68
CA LYS A 576 -5.56 6.87 -17.03
C LYS A 576 -5.64 5.36 -17.20
N PHE A 577 -6.82 4.88 -17.56
CA PHE A 577 -7.08 3.49 -17.89
C PHE A 577 -7.19 3.28 -19.40
N THR A 578 -6.55 2.24 -19.92
CA THR A 578 -6.63 1.81 -21.33
C THR A 578 -6.71 0.28 -21.42
N ALA A 579 -7.08 -0.22 -22.60
CA ALA A 579 -7.13 -1.66 -22.84
C ALA A 579 -5.74 -2.33 -22.81
N GLU A 580 -4.66 -1.60 -23.08
CA GLU A 580 -3.29 -2.13 -23.20
C GLU A 580 -2.32 -1.60 -22.11
N GLY A 581 -2.83 -0.72 -21.24
CA GLY A 581 -2.02 0.11 -20.36
C GLY A 581 -1.32 1.26 -21.11
N THR A 582 -0.61 2.10 -20.36
CA THR A 582 0.24 3.18 -20.85
C THR A 582 1.66 2.90 -20.39
N GLU A 583 2.58 2.78 -21.35
CA GLU A 583 4.00 2.60 -21.04
C GLU A 583 4.63 3.94 -20.63
N ILE A 584 5.26 3.98 -19.46
CA ILE A 584 6.02 5.10 -18.91
C ILE A 584 7.31 4.51 -18.34
N ASP A 585 8.45 5.02 -18.78
CA ASP A 585 9.78 4.58 -18.33
C ASP A 585 9.91 3.05 -18.30
N GLN A 586 9.43 2.38 -19.36
CA GLN A 586 9.47 0.93 -19.54
C GLN A 586 8.63 0.11 -18.53
N LEU A 587 7.67 0.74 -17.84
CA LEU A 587 6.63 0.10 -17.05
C LEU A 587 5.25 0.45 -17.59
N VAL A 588 4.29 -0.44 -17.39
CA VAL A 588 2.93 -0.30 -17.92
C VAL A 588 1.97 0.02 -16.77
N TYR A 589 1.26 1.14 -16.89
CA TYR A 589 0.30 1.62 -15.91
C TYR A 589 -1.11 1.68 -16.51
N GLY A 590 -2.16 1.54 -15.69
CA GLY A 590 -3.52 1.78 -16.19
C GLY A 590 -4.09 0.73 -17.13
N LYS A 591 -3.56 -0.50 -17.10
CA LYS A 591 -4.13 -1.61 -17.86
C LYS A 591 -5.46 -2.05 -17.24
N LEU A 592 -6.54 -2.13 -18.04
CA LEU A 592 -7.80 -2.76 -17.63
C LEU A 592 -7.78 -4.28 -17.80
N GLY A 593 -8.55 -4.97 -16.96
CA GLY A 593 -8.64 -6.43 -16.93
C GLY A 593 -7.39 -7.04 -16.32
N VAL A 594 -6.81 -8.05 -16.98
CA VAL A 594 -5.56 -8.68 -16.50
C VAL A 594 -4.44 -7.63 -16.51
N PRO A 595 -3.79 -7.35 -15.36
CA PRO A 595 -2.73 -6.37 -15.27
C PRO A 595 -1.54 -6.74 -16.15
N ARG A 596 -0.92 -5.71 -16.70
CA ARG A 596 0.31 -5.74 -17.52
C ARG A 596 1.27 -4.79 -16.84
N VAL A 597 2.35 -5.29 -16.27
CA VAL A 597 3.29 -4.49 -15.45
C VAL A 597 4.46 -4.03 -16.30
N VAL A 598 4.90 -4.88 -17.21
CA VAL A 598 6.05 -4.66 -18.10
C VAL A 598 5.66 -4.84 -19.56
N PRO A 599 6.39 -4.24 -20.53
CA PRO A 599 6.00 -4.28 -21.94
C PRO A 599 5.97 -5.69 -22.56
N TRP A 600 6.73 -6.64 -22.01
CA TRP A 600 6.78 -8.02 -22.52
C TRP A 600 5.76 -8.97 -21.87
N ASP A 601 4.94 -8.49 -20.93
CA ASP A 601 3.81 -9.26 -20.42
C ASP A 601 2.78 -9.47 -21.56
N ASP A 602 2.58 -10.73 -21.95
CA ASP A 602 1.59 -11.15 -22.94
C ASP A 602 0.26 -11.45 -22.25
N VAL A 603 -0.61 -10.45 -22.19
CA VAL A 603 -1.93 -10.55 -21.55
C VAL A 603 -3.04 -10.15 -22.51
N PRO A 604 -4.25 -10.71 -22.36
CA PRO A 604 -5.38 -10.28 -23.18
C PRO A 604 -5.67 -8.78 -23.06
N SER A 605 -6.08 -8.21 -24.19
CA SER A 605 -6.54 -6.82 -24.26
C SER A 605 -7.73 -6.57 -23.33
N GLY A 606 -7.74 -5.43 -22.64
CA GLY A 606 -8.80 -5.00 -21.73
C GLY A 606 -9.97 -4.27 -22.39
N TYR A 607 -10.33 -4.63 -23.63
CA TYR A 607 -11.58 -4.16 -24.23
C TYR A 607 -12.77 -4.96 -23.66
N GLY A 608 -13.92 -4.31 -23.58
CA GLY A 608 -15.13 -4.90 -23.02
C GLY A 608 -15.47 -4.32 -21.66
N ARG A 609 -16.32 -5.04 -20.92
CA ARG A 609 -16.90 -4.57 -19.66
C ARG A 609 -16.03 -4.98 -18.48
N HIS A 610 -15.69 -4.00 -17.65
CA HIS A 610 -14.94 -4.15 -16.40
C HIS A 610 -15.72 -3.56 -15.23
N GLN A 611 -15.61 -4.17 -14.06
CA GLN A 611 -16.12 -3.64 -12.81
C GLN A 611 -14.98 -2.92 -12.08
N VAL A 612 -15.19 -1.65 -11.71
CA VAL A 612 -14.26 -0.89 -10.88
C VAL A 612 -14.88 -0.69 -9.51
N GLU A 613 -14.14 -1.04 -8.48
CA GLU A 613 -14.47 -0.78 -7.08
C GLU A 613 -13.42 0.17 -6.49
N TYR A 614 -13.83 1.06 -5.61
CA TYR A 614 -12.95 2.03 -4.96
C TYR A 614 -13.42 2.30 -3.54
N ARG A 615 -12.47 2.56 -2.65
CA ARG A 615 -12.68 2.85 -1.22
C ARG A 615 -11.60 3.80 -0.71
N ALA A 616 -11.69 4.17 0.55
CA ALA A 616 -10.66 4.91 1.26
C ALA A 616 -10.39 4.28 2.63
N ILE A 617 -9.18 4.51 3.14
CA ILE A 617 -8.76 4.17 4.50
C ILE A 617 -8.36 5.47 5.18
N ASP A 618 -8.96 5.81 6.32
CA ASP A 618 -8.58 7.02 7.07
C ASP A 618 -7.29 6.82 7.87
N ALA A 619 -6.84 7.90 8.52
CA ALA A 619 -5.60 7.92 9.30
C ALA A 619 -5.69 7.06 10.58
N SER A 620 -6.88 6.90 11.16
CA SER A 620 -7.10 5.99 12.30
C SER A 620 -7.05 4.52 11.86
N GLY A 621 -7.33 4.26 10.58
CA GLY A 621 -7.21 2.98 9.89
C GLY A 621 -8.55 2.36 9.49
N ASN A 622 -9.68 3.08 9.60
CA ASN A 622 -10.99 2.54 9.25
C ASN A 622 -11.05 2.32 7.74
N ILE A 623 -11.54 1.15 7.33
CA ILE A 623 -11.68 0.82 5.92
C ILE A 623 -13.11 1.14 5.50
N GLY A 624 -13.28 2.16 4.65
CA GLY A 624 -14.59 2.55 4.14
C GLY A 624 -15.23 1.54 3.21
N ASP A 625 -16.56 1.59 3.13
CA ASP A 625 -17.34 0.75 2.23
C ASP A 625 -16.94 0.98 0.76
N ALA A 626 -16.79 -0.12 0.01
CA ALA A 626 -16.45 -0.06 -1.40
C ALA A 626 -17.62 0.49 -2.23
N ARG A 627 -17.36 1.59 -2.95
CA ARG A 627 -18.22 2.11 -4.01
C ARG A 627 -17.83 1.46 -5.33
N ARG A 628 -18.78 1.38 -6.27
CA ARG A 628 -18.54 0.69 -7.55
C ARG A 628 -19.24 1.30 -8.75
N PHE A 629 -18.61 1.17 -9.90
CA PHE A 629 -19.20 1.43 -11.21
C PHE A 629 -18.68 0.43 -12.22
N ALA A 630 -19.35 0.33 -13.37
CA ALA A 630 -18.86 -0.46 -14.49
C ALA A 630 -18.35 0.45 -15.61
N VAL A 631 -17.37 -0.05 -16.36
CA VAL A 631 -16.85 0.61 -17.55
C VAL A 631 -16.85 -0.37 -18.70
N THR A 632 -17.42 0.03 -19.83
CA THR A 632 -17.31 -0.73 -21.08
C THR A 632 -16.39 0.03 -22.03
N LEU A 633 -15.21 -0.53 -22.29
CA LEU A 633 -14.19 0.08 -23.12
C LEU A 633 -14.27 -0.47 -24.56
N LEU A 634 -14.54 0.41 -25.51
CA LEU A 634 -14.58 0.10 -26.93
C LEU A 634 -13.21 0.29 -27.58
N ARG A 635 -12.97 -0.45 -28.67
CA ARG A 635 -11.79 -0.26 -29.52
C ARG A 635 -11.71 1.16 -30.06
N PRO A 636 -10.52 1.78 -30.10
CA PRO A 636 -10.35 3.16 -30.56
C PRO A 636 -10.98 3.38 -31.94
N ALA A 637 -11.53 4.58 -32.11
CA ALA A 637 -11.90 5.04 -33.44
C ALA A 637 -10.62 5.22 -34.28
N PRO A 638 -10.69 5.02 -35.61
CA PRO A 638 -9.53 5.10 -36.47
C PRO A 638 -9.00 6.54 -36.50
N ALA A 639 -7.68 6.68 -36.62
CA ALA A 639 -7.04 7.99 -36.66
C ALA A 639 -7.53 8.82 -37.86
N CYS A 640 -7.87 10.08 -37.62
CA CYS A 640 -8.44 10.96 -38.64
C CYS A 640 -7.40 11.35 -39.69
N THR A 641 -7.70 11.11 -40.97
CA THR A 641 -6.94 11.70 -42.09
C THR A 641 -7.47 13.09 -42.47
N THR A 642 -8.72 13.36 -42.14
CA THR A 642 -9.38 14.65 -42.37
C THR A 642 -10.29 14.93 -41.18
N THR A 643 -10.26 16.14 -40.64
CA THR A 643 -11.16 16.56 -39.55
C THR A 643 -12.01 17.74 -40.01
N ILE A 644 -13.32 17.64 -39.82
CA ILE A 644 -14.29 18.71 -40.08
C ILE A 644 -14.90 19.12 -38.73
N THR A 645 -14.84 20.42 -38.45
CA THR A 645 -15.48 21.08 -37.31
C THR A 645 -16.42 22.17 -37.85
N GLY A 646 -17.30 22.70 -36.99
CA GLY A 646 -18.19 23.80 -37.38
C GLY A 646 -19.27 23.39 -38.39
N VAL A 647 -19.81 24.36 -39.15
CA VAL A 647 -20.94 24.14 -40.06
C VAL A 647 -20.46 23.86 -41.48
N ARG A 648 -20.97 22.78 -42.08
CA ARG A 648 -20.83 22.47 -43.51
C ARG A 648 -22.20 22.32 -44.15
N ASN A 649 -22.45 23.10 -45.19
CA ASN A 649 -23.67 23.00 -45.99
C ASN A 649 -23.43 22.13 -47.24
N GLY A 650 -24.45 21.36 -47.62
CA GLY A 650 -24.40 20.49 -48.78
C GLY A 650 -23.89 19.06 -48.48
N PRO A 651 -23.87 18.19 -49.52
CA PRO A 651 -23.49 16.80 -49.37
C PRO A 651 -22.04 16.60 -48.91
N LEU A 652 -21.80 15.55 -48.12
CA LEU A 652 -20.49 15.07 -47.73
C LEU A 652 -20.29 13.65 -48.25
N THR A 653 -19.32 13.48 -49.14
CA THR A 653 -18.88 12.16 -49.62
C THR A 653 -17.49 11.87 -49.09
N VAL A 654 -17.36 10.80 -48.31
CA VAL A 654 -16.10 10.28 -47.81
C VAL A 654 -15.68 9.14 -48.73
N ALA A 655 -14.84 9.45 -49.71
CA ALA A 655 -14.44 8.50 -50.75
C ALA A 655 -13.26 7.60 -50.35
N ASN A 656 -12.37 8.09 -49.50
CA ASN A 656 -11.19 7.39 -49.01
C ASN A 656 -10.78 7.96 -47.64
N GLY A 657 -9.81 7.29 -47.00
CA GLY A 657 -9.28 7.71 -45.71
C GLY A 657 -10.32 7.69 -44.59
N VAL A 658 -10.00 8.40 -43.51
CA VAL A 658 -10.83 8.56 -42.33
C VAL A 658 -11.24 10.03 -42.20
N THR A 659 -12.52 10.33 -42.38
CA THR A 659 -13.08 11.66 -42.12
C THR A 659 -13.72 11.69 -40.73
N CYS A 660 -13.21 12.55 -39.86
CA CYS A 660 -13.74 12.79 -38.53
C CYS A 660 -14.59 14.06 -38.51
N LEU A 661 -15.83 13.94 -38.06
CA LEU A 661 -16.70 15.08 -37.76
C LEU A 661 -16.65 15.28 -36.24
N LYS A 662 -16.16 16.43 -35.77
CA LYS A 662 -16.01 16.72 -34.34
C LYS A 662 -16.73 18.01 -34.01
N ASN A 663 -17.75 17.95 -33.16
CA ASN A 663 -18.58 19.11 -32.82
C ASN A 663 -19.03 19.88 -34.08
N ALA A 664 -19.43 19.13 -35.11
CA ALA A 664 -19.75 19.67 -36.42
C ALA A 664 -21.26 19.67 -36.67
N THR A 665 -21.70 20.51 -37.62
CA THR A 665 -23.06 20.49 -38.16
C THR A 665 -22.98 20.28 -39.68
N ILE A 666 -23.50 19.15 -40.17
CA ILE A 666 -23.57 18.85 -41.60
C ILE A 666 -25.02 19.03 -42.07
N ASN A 667 -25.26 19.99 -42.95
CA ASN A 667 -26.57 20.23 -43.55
C ASN A 667 -26.63 19.62 -44.95
N GLY A 668 -26.81 18.31 -44.99
CA GLY A 668 -26.86 17.53 -46.23
C GLY A 668 -26.62 16.04 -46.00
N PRO A 669 -26.78 15.20 -47.04
CA PRO A 669 -26.53 13.77 -46.93
C PRO A 669 -25.03 13.47 -46.73
N VAL A 670 -24.74 12.45 -45.92
CA VAL A 670 -23.39 11.92 -45.71
C VAL A 670 -23.28 10.54 -46.31
N SER A 671 -22.34 10.33 -47.23
CA SER A 671 -22.08 9.04 -47.88
C SER A 671 -20.64 8.59 -47.65
N VAL A 672 -20.46 7.35 -47.17
CA VAL A 672 -19.15 6.74 -46.92
C VAL A 672 -18.95 5.61 -47.92
N GLY A 673 -17.97 5.79 -48.79
CA GLY A 673 -17.63 4.86 -49.86
C GLY A 673 -16.86 3.63 -49.39
N ALA A 674 -16.63 2.70 -50.31
CA ALA A 674 -15.93 1.46 -50.03
C ALA A 674 -14.50 1.73 -49.51
N GLY A 675 -14.13 1.06 -48.41
CA GLY A 675 -12.80 1.21 -47.78
C GLY A 675 -12.58 2.55 -47.05
N ALA A 676 -13.50 3.50 -47.14
CA ALA A 676 -13.42 4.76 -46.42
C ALA A 676 -14.04 4.64 -45.01
N SER A 677 -13.70 5.58 -44.12
CA SER A 677 -14.19 5.60 -42.75
C SER A 677 -14.76 6.95 -42.33
N LEU A 678 -15.83 6.93 -41.54
CA LEU A 678 -16.45 8.09 -40.93
C LEU A 678 -16.43 7.96 -39.41
N VAL A 679 -15.96 8.98 -38.71
CA VAL A 679 -16.06 9.08 -37.25
C VAL A 679 -16.75 10.38 -36.89
N ALA A 680 -18.04 10.33 -36.58
CA ALA A 680 -18.79 11.48 -36.10
C ALA A 680 -18.86 11.45 -34.56
N THR A 681 -18.39 12.52 -33.92
CA THR A 681 -18.47 12.71 -32.46
C THR A 681 -19.10 14.07 -32.18
N ASP A 682 -20.10 14.12 -31.30
CA ASP A 682 -20.81 15.37 -30.95
C ASP A 682 -21.34 16.14 -32.16
N THR A 683 -21.73 15.42 -33.20
CA THR A 683 -22.06 16.02 -34.50
C THR A 683 -23.56 16.01 -34.73
N LYS A 684 -24.06 17.06 -35.39
CA LYS A 684 -25.42 17.11 -35.92
C LYS A 684 -25.38 16.92 -37.44
N ILE A 685 -26.14 15.96 -37.96
CA ILE A 685 -26.26 15.68 -39.38
C ILE A 685 -27.73 15.87 -39.76
N SER A 686 -28.02 16.86 -40.60
CA SER A 686 -29.34 17.12 -41.16
C SER A 686 -29.43 16.50 -42.55
N GLY A 687 -29.62 15.18 -42.59
CA GLY A 687 -29.65 14.38 -43.82
C GLY A 687 -29.40 12.89 -43.54
N PRO A 688 -29.56 12.02 -44.55
CA PRO A 688 -29.27 10.60 -44.40
C PRO A 688 -27.77 10.35 -44.22
N VAL A 689 -27.42 9.31 -43.45
CA VAL A 689 -26.06 8.76 -43.37
C VAL A 689 -26.06 7.38 -44.02
N ARG A 690 -25.26 7.21 -45.09
CA ARG A 690 -25.14 5.94 -45.81
C ARG A 690 -23.70 5.49 -45.86
N GLY A 691 -23.40 4.27 -45.38
CA GLY A 691 -22.11 3.62 -45.57
C GLY A 691 -22.28 2.34 -46.38
N VAL A 692 -21.56 2.19 -47.49
CA VAL A 692 -21.61 0.99 -48.33
C VAL A 692 -20.21 0.45 -48.51
N ARG A 693 -19.95 -0.78 -48.03
CA ARG A 693 -18.62 -1.40 -47.99
C ARG A 693 -17.56 -0.54 -47.31
N ALA A 694 -18.00 0.39 -46.46
CA ALA A 694 -17.10 1.24 -45.70
C ALA A 694 -16.20 0.40 -44.80
N ALA A 695 -14.98 0.89 -44.57
CA ALA A 695 -14.07 0.27 -43.62
C ALA A 695 -14.66 0.44 -42.21
N GLN A 696 -14.91 1.68 -41.77
CA GLN A 696 -15.48 1.93 -40.45
C GLN A 696 -16.52 3.07 -40.43
N VAL A 697 -17.59 2.91 -39.65
CA VAL A 697 -18.58 3.99 -39.42
C VAL A 697 -18.88 4.10 -37.93
N HIS A 698 -18.43 5.19 -37.31
CA HIS A 698 -18.62 5.47 -35.90
C HIS A 698 -19.51 6.72 -35.75
N LEU A 699 -20.66 6.59 -35.12
CA LEU A 699 -21.58 7.67 -34.75
C LEU A 699 -21.68 7.72 -33.23
N LEU A 700 -20.94 8.65 -32.64
CA LEU A 700 -20.71 8.73 -31.19
C LEU A 700 -21.36 10.01 -30.67
N ARG A 701 -22.40 9.90 -29.83
CA ARG A 701 -23.18 11.06 -29.35
C ARG A 701 -23.59 12.00 -30.50
N THR A 702 -23.98 11.41 -31.62
CA THR A 702 -24.30 12.13 -32.86
C THR A 702 -25.83 12.20 -33.03
N THR A 703 -26.32 13.35 -33.50
CA THR A 703 -27.73 13.51 -33.88
C THR A 703 -27.86 13.43 -35.39
N VAL A 704 -28.61 12.47 -35.91
CA VAL A 704 -28.89 12.31 -37.35
C VAL A 704 -30.38 12.57 -37.59
N ASN A 705 -30.70 13.65 -38.29
CA ASN A 705 -32.05 13.96 -38.78
C ASN A 705 -32.24 13.35 -40.17
N GLY A 706 -32.37 12.04 -40.22
CA GLY A 706 -32.49 11.25 -41.43
C GLY A 706 -32.23 9.75 -41.17
N PRO A 707 -32.42 8.89 -42.17
CA PRO A 707 -32.13 7.46 -42.04
C PRO A 707 -30.62 7.19 -41.92
N VAL A 708 -30.25 6.14 -41.19
CA VAL A 708 -28.89 5.60 -41.14
C VAL A 708 -28.89 4.21 -41.77
N SER A 709 -28.11 4.03 -42.84
CA SER A 709 -28.00 2.76 -43.55
C SER A 709 -26.54 2.32 -43.67
N LEU A 710 -26.21 1.21 -43.03
CA LEU A 710 -24.87 0.61 -43.03
C LEU A 710 -24.92 -0.75 -43.73
N GLU A 711 -24.34 -0.81 -44.93
CA GLU A 711 -24.43 -1.94 -45.83
C GLU A 711 -23.04 -2.53 -46.08
N ALA A 712 -22.88 -3.83 -45.80
CA ALA A 712 -21.66 -4.60 -46.03
C ALA A 712 -20.39 -3.99 -45.39
N ILE A 713 -20.51 -3.41 -44.19
CA ILE A 713 -19.37 -2.84 -43.44
C ILE A 713 -18.32 -3.92 -43.20
N THR A 714 -17.04 -3.56 -43.41
CA THR A 714 -15.93 -4.53 -43.45
C THR A 714 -15.00 -4.48 -42.25
N GLY A 715 -14.91 -3.34 -41.54
CA GLY A 715 -14.07 -3.19 -40.35
C GLY A 715 -14.87 -3.11 -39.06
N ALA A 716 -15.53 -1.98 -38.81
CA ALA A 716 -16.30 -1.73 -37.58
C ALA A 716 -17.49 -0.79 -37.82
N ALA A 717 -18.60 -1.02 -37.13
CA ALA A 717 -19.70 -0.07 -37.06
C ALA A 717 -20.10 0.13 -35.59
N VAL A 718 -20.09 1.38 -35.14
CA VAL A 718 -20.32 1.76 -33.74
C VAL A 718 -21.27 2.94 -33.71
N VAL A 719 -22.50 2.72 -33.25
CA VAL A 719 -23.51 3.76 -33.03
C VAL A 719 -23.84 3.76 -31.55
N VAL A 720 -23.33 4.76 -30.82
CA VAL A 720 -23.41 4.82 -29.36
C VAL A 720 -23.92 6.17 -28.90
N GLY A 721 -24.91 6.17 -28.01
CA GLY A 721 -25.46 7.39 -27.40
C GLY A 721 -26.03 8.38 -28.42
N SER A 722 -26.38 7.90 -29.62
CA SER A 722 -26.79 8.74 -30.74
C SER A 722 -28.32 8.84 -30.85
N THR A 723 -28.80 9.94 -31.42
CA THR A 723 -30.22 10.13 -31.74
C THR A 723 -30.41 10.10 -33.24
N VAL A 724 -31.27 9.22 -33.74
CA VAL A 724 -31.59 9.07 -35.15
C VAL A 724 -33.07 9.31 -35.37
N SER A 725 -33.41 10.36 -36.10
CA SER A 725 -34.76 10.67 -36.54
C SER A 725 -35.02 10.04 -37.91
N GLY A 726 -35.18 8.72 -37.93
CA GLY A 726 -35.37 7.91 -39.13
C GLY A 726 -35.10 6.42 -38.86
N PRO A 727 -35.29 5.54 -39.86
CA PRO A 727 -34.93 4.14 -39.74
C PRO A 727 -33.40 3.96 -39.61
N VAL A 728 -33.00 2.97 -38.83
CA VAL A 728 -31.62 2.47 -38.75
C VAL A 728 -31.58 1.05 -39.31
N SER A 729 -30.72 0.83 -40.30
CA SER A 729 -30.52 -0.50 -40.91
C SER A 729 -29.05 -0.89 -40.95
N VAL A 730 -28.73 -2.10 -40.50
CA VAL A 730 -27.40 -2.72 -40.63
C VAL A 730 -27.51 -4.04 -41.37
N THR A 731 -26.99 -4.11 -42.58
CA THR A 731 -27.13 -5.28 -43.46
C THR A 731 -25.79 -5.82 -43.92
N GLY A 732 -25.62 -7.14 -43.87
CA GLY A 732 -24.47 -7.80 -44.49
C GLY A 732 -23.10 -7.47 -43.89
N ALA A 733 -23.01 -6.89 -42.69
CA ALA A 733 -21.73 -6.54 -42.07
C ALA A 733 -20.84 -7.79 -41.85
N ARG A 734 -19.55 -7.65 -42.11
CA ARG A 734 -18.51 -8.67 -41.98
C ARG A 734 -17.34 -8.06 -41.19
N THR A 735 -17.58 -7.84 -39.90
CA THR A 735 -16.64 -7.18 -38.98
C THR A 735 -16.04 -8.19 -38.01
N ALA A 736 -14.86 -7.90 -37.46
CA ALA A 736 -14.20 -8.78 -36.49
C ALA A 736 -14.98 -8.86 -35.16
N GLU A 737 -15.56 -7.73 -34.74
CA GLU A 737 -16.44 -7.62 -33.57
C GLU A 737 -17.89 -7.38 -34.02
N PRO A 738 -18.90 -7.74 -33.21
CA PRO A 738 -20.29 -7.38 -33.49
C PRO A 738 -20.47 -5.87 -33.70
N VAL A 739 -21.35 -5.50 -34.64
CA VAL A 739 -21.76 -4.10 -34.80
C VAL A 739 -22.37 -3.61 -33.48
N VAL A 740 -21.91 -2.45 -32.99
CA VAL A 740 -22.38 -1.87 -31.74
C VAL A 740 -23.51 -0.89 -32.02
N LEU A 741 -24.69 -1.17 -31.46
CA LEU A 741 -25.85 -0.28 -31.45
C LEU A 741 -26.30 -0.13 -30.00
N ALA A 742 -25.72 0.80 -29.25
CA ALA A 742 -25.88 0.88 -27.79
C ALA A 742 -26.38 2.26 -27.32
N GLY A 743 -27.41 2.26 -26.46
CA GLY A 743 -27.95 3.48 -25.83
C GLY A 743 -28.45 4.54 -26.79
N ASN A 744 -28.91 4.15 -27.98
CA ASN A 744 -29.39 5.09 -28.99
C ASN A 744 -30.87 5.39 -28.81
N THR A 745 -31.29 6.57 -29.25
CA THR A 745 -32.70 6.89 -29.50
C THR A 745 -32.97 6.83 -31.00
N VAL A 746 -33.78 5.87 -31.45
CA VAL A 746 -34.16 5.67 -32.84
C VAL A 746 -35.65 5.98 -33.00
N ASN A 747 -35.97 7.13 -33.58
CA ASN A 747 -37.33 7.54 -33.90
C ASN A 747 -37.75 6.95 -35.26
N GLY A 748 -37.73 5.62 -35.35
CA GLY A 748 -38.03 4.85 -36.55
C GLY A 748 -37.82 3.34 -36.34
N PRO A 749 -38.00 2.52 -37.39
CA PRO A 749 -37.66 1.09 -37.34
C PRO A 749 -36.16 0.85 -37.12
N LEU A 750 -35.83 -0.26 -36.44
CA LEU A 750 -34.47 -0.78 -36.31
C LEU A 750 -34.40 -2.19 -36.91
N ALA A 751 -33.66 -2.35 -38.02
CA ALA A 751 -33.62 -3.61 -38.77
C ALA A 751 -32.18 -4.06 -39.02
N CYS A 752 -31.88 -5.33 -38.72
CA CYS A 752 -30.56 -5.89 -39.00
C CYS A 752 -30.67 -7.26 -39.64
N SER A 753 -29.95 -7.50 -40.73
CA SER A 753 -30.04 -8.77 -41.45
C SER A 753 -28.73 -9.18 -42.10
N GLY A 754 -28.47 -10.49 -42.11
CA GLY A 754 -27.32 -11.07 -42.81
C GLY A 754 -25.96 -10.61 -42.32
N ASN A 755 -25.83 -10.00 -41.14
CA ASN A 755 -24.54 -9.66 -40.52
C ASN A 755 -23.87 -10.93 -39.99
N ALA A 756 -22.53 -11.01 -40.04
CA ALA A 756 -21.79 -12.19 -39.58
C ALA A 756 -22.04 -12.49 -38.10
N ALA A 757 -21.94 -11.47 -37.25
CA ALA A 757 -22.38 -11.51 -35.86
C ALA A 757 -23.65 -10.66 -35.70
N ALA A 758 -24.57 -11.10 -34.84
CA ALA A 758 -25.72 -10.29 -34.47
C ALA A 758 -25.23 -9.01 -33.78
N PRO A 759 -25.76 -7.81 -34.12
CA PRO A 759 -25.34 -6.58 -33.45
C PRO A 759 -25.59 -6.63 -31.94
N SER A 760 -24.76 -5.94 -31.17
CA SER A 760 -24.80 -5.88 -29.72
C SER A 760 -25.20 -4.49 -29.23
N ASN A 761 -25.97 -4.42 -28.15
CA ASN A 761 -26.27 -3.16 -27.46
C ASN A 761 -25.41 -2.94 -26.21
N LEU A 762 -24.41 -3.79 -25.95
CA LEU A 762 -23.52 -3.68 -24.77
C LEU A 762 -24.28 -3.63 -23.44
N GLN A 763 -25.46 -4.28 -23.36
CA GLN A 763 -26.36 -4.16 -22.22
C GLN A 763 -26.79 -2.71 -21.91
N ALA A 764 -26.75 -1.84 -22.93
CA ALA A 764 -27.22 -0.46 -22.91
C ALA A 764 -28.38 -0.35 -23.91
N PRO A 765 -29.64 -0.52 -23.46
CA PRO A 765 -30.79 -0.67 -24.34
C PRO A 765 -30.98 0.52 -25.28
N ASN A 766 -31.40 0.25 -26.52
CA ASN A 766 -31.84 1.30 -27.43
C ASN A 766 -33.30 1.66 -27.15
N LYS A 767 -33.64 2.95 -27.20
CA LYS A 767 -35.02 3.42 -27.26
C LYS A 767 -35.44 3.49 -28.72
N VAL A 768 -36.32 2.59 -29.15
CA VAL A 768 -36.75 2.48 -30.55
C VAL A 768 -38.25 2.71 -30.62
N ALA A 769 -38.69 3.69 -31.41
CA ALA A 769 -40.11 4.02 -31.57
C ALA A 769 -40.82 3.13 -32.61
N GLY A 770 -40.08 2.53 -33.56
CA GLY A 770 -40.63 1.64 -34.59
C GLY A 770 -40.36 0.15 -34.32
N PRO A 771 -40.79 -0.74 -35.25
CA PRO A 771 -40.56 -2.17 -35.11
C PRO A 771 -39.07 -2.51 -35.13
N ARG A 772 -38.71 -3.54 -34.36
CA ARG A 772 -37.38 -4.16 -34.34
C ARG A 772 -37.43 -5.47 -35.11
N SER A 773 -36.51 -5.70 -36.04
CA SER A 773 -36.55 -6.90 -36.89
C SER A 773 -35.19 -7.53 -37.17
N GLY A 774 -35.23 -8.80 -37.57
CA GLY A 774 -34.05 -9.62 -37.86
C GLY A 774 -33.13 -9.78 -36.65
N GLN A 775 -31.83 -9.63 -36.85
CA GLN A 775 -30.80 -9.75 -35.81
C GLN A 775 -30.89 -8.65 -34.74
N CYS A 776 -31.66 -7.57 -34.99
CA CYS A 776 -31.86 -6.49 -34.03
C CYS A 776 -33.18 -6.57 -33.26
N ALA A 777 -33.95 -7.65 -33.41
CA ALA A 777 -35.25 -7.81 -32.73
C ALA A 777 -35.16 -7.69 -31.19
N ARG A 778 -34.00 -7.99 -30.59
CA ARG A 778 -33.76 -7.97 -29.15
C ARG A 778 -33.03 -6.71 -28.62
N LEU A 779 -32.68 -5.74 -29.49
CA LEU A 779 -31.76 -4.62 -29.13
C LEU A 779 -32.41 -3.34 -28.63
#